data_AF-A0A519WPV0-F1
#
_entry.id   AF-A0A519WPV0-F1
#
_cell.length_a   1.000
_cell.length_b   1.000
_cell.length_c   1.000
_cell.angle_alpha   90.00
_cell.angle_beta   90.00
_cell.angle_gamma   90.00
#
_symmetry.space_group_name_H-M   'P 1'
#
loop_
_entity.id
_entity.type
_entity.pdbx_description
1 polymer ?
#
loop_
_entity_poly.entity_id
_entity_poly.type
_entity_poly.pdbx_seq_one_letter_code
_entity_poly.pdbx_strand_id
1 'polypeptide(L)'
;TNPNTWANWFPTNYNSSVTNNNDEYVRNIGADLSVTGTYYLAFRYKKTGSTTWIYGGTNGIWNNDSAVLTVQSAPTITSTLTKSSMYGTADSYTITASGSATVTYNATGLPTGLSVNTTTGVISGTPTANVGSYNVSISATNAGGTDTKILVWTITQKPLTITGLTAQNKIYDGTTSATLSGTPTLNTIVSGDDVLVSGTPTVTFATKTVGTSKSVTVSGYSLSGTKAGNYTVSQPAGLTANITAKALTVTGASAQNKVYDNTTAATITGATLVGAVSGDSVALTGATAGTFASATAGTSIAVSTSFGISGTDAANYLLTQPAGLSADITKANPVITPSVINVTVGGTYALPGAVASTSPGTLSYSMTDNAAATLIGGNTINGVAVGTNTLTVNQAASANYNAASATVLVNVSTIFYGDGDYRSINDGNWHGTAASGSVNTWQKLVGGVWTAVTNSPPSSAATLGTNKVYINNNISLVGTNTAPYVVILQGGRLTSSVTVTFGNLLVKSGGEFYRMNNGTGMNSSGIFELEDGASAYITQTDTSMPSIWAGKEIFHPNSNLIIKRLDAGNIMATSTTISPFTDTNGNSAYFGNLIIDSSVDMSIVNGVASSTTRITNGDLILRAGSGGNSSFVFAQGSGTSSYSTPYTIGGNFIIESGFTGTASLRSSATTTYVKVNKDFSINGNTTFRMGTAAVGVYLLVDGNINIKDTSRFYFMNSSVASVYTLSLKGDITVDSGATFTNANANNTVGN
;
A
#
# COMPACT_ATOMS: atom_id res chain seq x y z
N THR A 1 29.29 84.13 -99.23
CA THR A 1 29.13 83.30 -100.45
C THR A 1 28.67 84.19 -101.59
N ASN A 2 29.00 83.87 -102.84
CA ASN A 2 28.62 84.68 -104.00
C ASN A 2 27.07 84.76 -104.10
N PRO A 3 26.45 85.94 -103.95
CA PRO A 3 24.99 86.08 -103.99
C PRO A 3 24.37 85.65 -105.33
N ASN A 4 25.17 85.56 -106.40
CA ASN A 4 24.74 85.06 -107.71
C ASN A 4 24.32 83.59 -107.69
N THR A 5 24.79 82.80 -106.73
CA THR A 5 24.48 81.36 -106.65
C THR A 5 23.36 81.04 -105.67
N TRP A 6 22.78 82.04 -105.01
CA TRP A 6 21.67 81.83 -104.08
C TRP A 6 20.38 81.63 -104.85
N ALA A 7 19.59 80.60 -104.49
CA ALA A 7 18.33 80.27 -105.16
C ALA A 7 17.11 80.93 -104.49
N ASN A 8 17.23 81.33 -103.22
CA ASN A 8 16.11 81.81 -102.41
C ASN A 8 15.93 83.33 -102.53
N TRP A 9 15.77 83.82 -103.76
CA TRP A 9 15.45 85.22 -104.01
C TRP A 9 13.95 85.42 -104.14
N PHE A 10 13.42 86.29 -103.31
CA PHE A 10 12.00 86.52 -103.19
C PHE A 10 11.63 87.86 -103.82
N PRO A 11 10.72 87.91 -104.82
CA PRO A 11 10.31 89.17 -105.42
C PRO A 11 9.63 90.06 -104.39
N THR A 12 10.00 91.34 -104.37
CA THR A 12 9.40 92.39 -103.56
C THR A 12 8.36 93.15 -104.39
N ASN A 13 7.41 93.80 -103.70
CA ASN A 13 6.42 94.66 -104.34
C ASN A 13 6.77 96.13 -104.09
N TYR A 14 6.43 97.01 -105.04
CA TYR A 14 6.61 98.45 -104.87
C TYR A 14 5.82 98.94 -103.65
N ASN A 15 6.49 99.70 -102.78
CA ASN A 15 5.88 100.22 -101.56
C ASN A 15 5.11 101.50 -101.87
N SER A 16 3.85 101.38 -102.31
CA SER A 16 3.01 102.54 -102.65
C SER A 16 2.59 103.40 -101.45
N SER A 17 2.88 102.98 -100.21
CA SER A 17 2.52 103.71 -98.99
C SER A 17 3.50 104.82 -98.59
N VAL A 18 4.61 105.00 -99.31
CA VAL A 18 5.53 106.13 -99.10
C VAL A 18 5.36 107.09 -100.27
N THR A 19 4.62 108.19 -100.05
CA THR A 19 4.46 109.21 -101.07
C THR A 19 5.79 109.95 -101.23
N ASN A 20 6.18 110.25 -102.48
CA ASN A 20 7.31 111.12 -102.88
C ASN A 20 8.68 110.45 -103.15
N ASN A 21 8.86 109.14 -103.04
CA ASN A 21 10.01 108.43 -103.61
C ASN A 21 9.55 107.24 -104.44
N ASN A 22 10.34 106.81 -105.44
CA ASN A 22 9.95 105.76 -106.40
C ASN A 22 10.87 104.53 -106.36
N ASP A 23 11.63 104.38 -105.28
CA ASP A 23 12.70 103.40 -105.13
C ASP A 23 12.54 102.45 -103.93
N GLU A 24 11.45 102.56 -103.15
CA GLU A 24 11.18 101.64 -102.03
C GLU A 24 10.34 100.41 -102.42
N TYR A 25 10.80 99.24 -101.96
CA TYR A 25 10.14 97.95 -102.18
C TYR A 25 10.05 97.17 -100.87
N VAL A 26 8.95 96.46 -100.68
CA VAL A 26 8.68 95.70 -99.45
C VAL A 26 8.21 94.29 -99.75
N ARG A 27 8.56 93.35 -98.86
CA ARG A 27 8.00 92.00 -98.80
C ARG A 27 7.96 91.52 -97.35
N ASN A 28 6.88 90.85 -96.98
CA ASN A 28 6.85 90.04 -95.77
C ASN A 28 7.46 88.66 -96.07
N ILE A 29 8.58 88.34 -95.42
CA ILE A 29 9.33 87.08 -95.60
C ILE A 29 9.05 86.05 -94.50
N GLY A 30 8.13 86.32 -93.56
CA GLY A 30 7.93 85.47 -92.39
C GLY A 30 7.51 84.03 -92.70
N ALA A 31 6.64 83.82 -93.70
CA ALA A 31 6.21 82.49 -94.12
C ALA A 31 7.33 81.70 -94.84
N ASP A 32 8.33 82.39 -95.37
CA ASP A 32 9.46 81.81 -96.10
C ASP A 32 10.58 81.30 -95.15
N LEU A 33 10.43 81.52 -93.83
CA LEU A 33 11.42 81.19 -92.78
C LEU A 33 10.91 80.13 -91.79
N SER A 34 10.64 78.91 -92.29
CA SER A 34 10.00 77.82 -91.53
C SER A 34 10.94 76.89 -90.76
N VAL A 35 12.26 77.03 -90.93
CA VAL A 35 13.27 76.19 -90.27
C VAL A 35 14.01 77.00 -89.23
N THR A 36 14.28 76.40 -88.07
CA THR A 36 15.07 77.04 -87.02
C THR A 36 16.49 77.31 -87.50
N GLY A 37 16.99 78.53 -87.31
CA GLY A 37 18.34 78.87 -87.72
C GLY A 37 18.61 80.37 -87.80
N THR A 38 19.88 80.71 -88.04
CA THR A 38 20.31 82.08 -88.31
C THR A 38 20.27 82.34 -89.82
N TYR A 39 19.46 83.31 -90.21
CA TYR A 39 19.31 83.76 -91.59
C TYR A 39 20.06 85.08 -91.78
N TYR A 40 20.77 85.17 -92.89
CA TYR A 40 21.43 86.40 -93.33
C TYR A 40 20.63 86.96 -94.49
N LEU A 41 20.10 88.17 -94.31
CA LEU A 41 19.29 88.84 -95.31
C LEU A 41 20.18 89.56 -96.31
N ALA A 42 19.87 89.40 -97.60
CA ALA A 42 20.45 90.19 -98.67
C ALA A 42 19.35 90.64 -99.62
N PHE A 43 19.55 91.82 -100.22
CA PHE A 43 18.69 92.36 -101.26
C PHE A 43 19.49 92.61 -102.54
N ARG A 44 18.80 92.47 -103.67
CA ARG A 44 19.34 92.78 -105.00
C ARG A 44 18.29 93.47 -105.83
N TYR A 45 18.73 94.33 -106.75
CA TYR A 45 17.86 95.02 -107.69
C TYR A 45 18.49 95.08 -109.07
N LYS A 46 17.70 95.36 -110.09
CA LYS A 46 18.18 95.64 -111.45
C LYS A 46 17.23 96.62 -112.12
N LYS A 47 17.73 97.45 -113.02
CA LYS A 47 16.87 98.29 -113.87
C LYS A 47 16.11 97.42 -114.88
N THR A 48 14.87 97.79 -115.18
CA THR A 48 14.07 97.15 -116.24
C THR A 48 14.84 97.13 -117.56
N GLY A 49 14.94 95.95 -118.18
CA GLY A 49 15.76 95.73 -119.39
C GLY A 49 17.20 95.27 -119.15
N SER A 50 17.71 95.31 -117.90
CA SER A 50 19.04 94.80 -117.56
C SER A 50 19.06 93.28 -117.32
N THR A 51 20.16 92.63 -117.70
CA THR A 51 20.48 91.24 -117.34
C THR A 51 21.31 91.14 -116.05
N THR A 52 21.93 92.25 -115.61
CA THR A 52 22.82 92.29 -114.44
C THR A 52 22.08 92.71 -113.18
N TRP A 53 22.25 91.95 -112.10
CA TRP A 53 21.78 92.28 -110.75
C TRP A 53 22.84 93.05 -109.98
N ILE A 54 22.40 94.09 -109.26
CA ILE A 54 23.20 94.84 -108.28
C ILE A 54 22.78 94.37 -106.88
N TYR A 55 23.75 94.15 -106.00
CA TYR A 55 23.56 93.63 -104.64
C TYR A 55 23.98 94.71 -103.63
N GLY A 56 23.18 94.96 -102.59
CA GLY A 56 23.42 96.08 -101.66
C GLY A 56 23.07 97.46 -102.26
N GLY A 57 23.16 98.55 -101.47
CA GLY A 57 22.77 99.92 -101.89
C GLY A 57 23.53 100.48 -103.12
N THR A 58 23.17 101.68 -103.56
CA THR A 58 23.48 102.29 -104.88
C THR A 58 24.95 102.34 -105.34
N ASN A 59 25.92 102.02 -104.48
CA ASN A 59 27.35 101.99 -104.81
C ASN A 59 27.97 100.59 -104.91
N GLY A 60 27.18 99.51 -104.87
CA GLY A 60 27.71 98.14 -105.09
C GLY A 60 28.74 97.67 -104.06
N ILE A 61 28.82 98.34 -102.90
CA ILE A 61 29.61 97.92 -101.75
C ILE A 61 28.66 97.22 -100.78
N TRP A 62 29.02 96.00 -100.36
CA TRP A 62 28.44 95.35 -99.18
C TRP A 62 28.85 96.15 -97.93
N ASN A 63 28.19 97.27 -97.65
CA ASN A 63 28.43 98.05 -96.44
C ASN A 63 27.43 97.66 -95.35
N ASN A 64 27.64 96.52 -94.68
CA ASN A 64 27.11 96.19 -93.36
C ASN A 64 25.60 96.37 -93.00
N ASP A 65 24.70 96.73 -93.92
CA ASP A 65 23.24 96.71 -93.69
C ASP A 65 22.67 95.29 -93.81
N SER A 66 23.42 94.29 -93.33
CA SER A 66 22.97 92.91 -93.21
C SER A 66 22.19 92.75 -91.92
N ALA A 67 20.86 92.71 -92.02
CA ALA A 67 20.06 92.25 -90.91
C ALA A 67 20.29 90.75 -90.72
N VAL A 68 20.83 90.36 -89.56
CA VAL A 68 20.86 88.96 -89.12
C VAL A 68 19.51 88.68 -88.44
N LEU A 69 18.80 87.67 -88.92
CA LEU A 69 17.52 87.24 -88.35
C LEU A 69 17.66 85.81 -87.83
N THR A 70 17.56 85.62 -86.52
CA THR A 70 17.55 84.28 -85.92
C THR A 70 16.12 83.83 -85.68
N VAL A 71 15.73 82.72 -86.31
CA VAL A 71 14.45 82.03 -86.08
C VAL A 71 14.69 80.92 -85.08
N GLN A 72 13.97 80.96 -83.95
CA GLN A 72 14.11 80.00 -82.85
C GLN A 72 12.94 79.01 -82.82
N SER A 73 13.21 77.78 -82.37
CA SER A 73 12.15 76.79 -82.17
C SER A 73 11.39 77.13 -80.90
N ALA A 74 10.06 77.15 -80.98
CA ALA A 74 9.21 77.25 -79.80
C ALA A 74 9.53 76.07 -78.85
N PRO A 75 9.50 76.29 -77.53
CA PRO A 75 9.77 75.23 -76.59
C PRO A 75 8.62 74.21 -76.60
N THR A 76 8.90 72.95 -76.26
CA THR A 76 7.88 71.91 -76.04
C THR A 76 8.07 71.32 -74.65
N ILE A 77 7.04 71.35 -73.80
CA ILE A 77 7.09 70.79 -72.44
C ILE A 77 7.17 69.25 -72.53
N THR A 78 8.16 68.67 -71.84
CA THR A 78 8.46 67.23 -71.82
C THR A 78 8.27 66.57 -70.46
N SER A 79 8.06 67.36 -69.40
CA SER A 79 7.84 66.84 -68.05
C SER A 79 6.46 66.15 -67.91
N THR A 80 6.31 65.27 -66.93
CA THR A 80 5.06 64.50 -66.72
C THR A 80 3.90 65.42 -66.32
N LEU A 81 2.70 65.18 -66.84
CA LEU A 81 1.52 66.02 -66.57
C LEU A 81 0.72 65.61 -65.32
N THR A 82 1.33 64.80 -64.45
CA THR A 82 0.78 64.42 -63.16
C THR A 82 1.84 64.48 -62.08
N LYS A 83 1.46 64.95 -60.90
CA LYS A 83 2.29 64.96 -59.69
C LYS A 83 1.41 64.74 -58.48
N SER A 84 1.92 64.04 -57.47
CA SER A 84 1.24 63.89 -56.18
C SER A 84 2.18 64.30 -55.06
N SER A 85 1.65 65.03 -54.07
CA SER A 85 2.38 65.44 -52.88
C SER A 85 1.50 65.26 -51.65
N MET A 86 2.11 64.99 -50.50
CA MET A 86 1.39 64.91 -49.23
C MET A 86 1.17 66.31 -48.66
N TYR A 87 -0.03 66.57 -48.14
CA TYR A 87 -0.36 67.82 -47.46
C TYR A 87 0.69 68.16 -46.39
N GLY A 88 1.17 69.40 -46.37
CA GLY A 88 2.11 69.88 -45.36
C GLY A 88 3.52 69.29 -45.42
N THR A 89 3.88 68.59 -46.50
CA THR A 89 5.21 68.02 -46.71
C THR A 89 5.88 68.67 -47.90
N ALA A 90 7.09 69.21 -47.70
CA ALA A 90 7.84 69.86 -48.77
C ALA A 90 8.08 68.92 -49.95
N ASP A 91 7.86 69.42 -51.16
CA ASP A 91 8.04 68.67 -52.39
C ASP A 91 8.46 69.59 -53.54
N SER A 92 8.93 69.01 -54.63
CA SER A 92 9.30 69.72 -55.84
C SER A 92 8.93 68.98 -57.11
N TYR A 93 8.80 69.75 -58.18
CA TYR A 93 8.57 69.28 -59.54
C TYR A 93 9.27 70.24 -60.49
N THR A 94 9.98 69.73 -61.48
CA THR A 94 10.69 70.56 -62.46
C THR A 94 9.95 70.51 -63.79
N ILE A 95 9.54 71.67 -64.29
CA ILE A 95 9.07 71.82 -65.67
C ILE A 95 10.29 71.68 -66.58
N THR A 96 10.29 70.70 -67.46
CA THR A 96 11.34 70.52 -68.47
C THR A 96 10.76 70.77 -69.85
N ALA A 97 11.51 71.45 -70.72
CA ALA A 97 11.12 71.69 -72.10
C ALA A 97 12.31 71.55 -73.06
N SER A 98 12.06 71.10 -74.29
CA SER A 98 13.05 71.11 -75.39
C SER A 98 13.04 72.45 -76.14
N GLY A 99 14.11 72.85 -76.81
CA GLY A 99 14.17 74.06 -77.65
C GLY A 99 15.60 74.57 -77.88
N SER A 100 15.78 75.60 -78.72
CA SER A 100 17.11 76.07 -79.19
C SER A 100 17.76 77.20 -78.37
N ALA A 101 17.13 77.70 -77.30
CA ALA A 101 17.61 78.85 -76.51
C ALA A 101 17.17 78.79 -75.04
N THR A 102 17.63 79.73 -74.21
CA THR A 102 17.22 79.90 -72.81
C THR A 102 15.70 80.06 -72.71
N VAL A 103 15.08 79.20 -71.90
CA VAL A 103 13.63 79.14 -71.69
C VAL A 103 13.28 79.81 -70.35
N THR A 104 12.25 80.67 -70.36
CA THR A 104 11.60 81.15 -69.13
C THR A 104 10.36 80.32 -68.87
N TYR A 105 10.15 79.93 -67.61
CA TYR A 105 9.05 79.09 -67.18
C TYR A 105 8.01 79.88 -66.40
N ASN A 106 6.77 79.40 -66.40
CA ASN A 106 5.71 79.92 -65.54
C ASN A 106 4.75 78.80 -65.12
N ALA A 107 4.06 79.00 -64.00
CA ALA A 107 3.01 78.11 -63.51
C ALA A 107 1.93 78.93 -62.81
N THR A 108 0.67 78.73 -63.19
CA THR A 108 -0.49 79.38 -62.57
C THR A 108 -1.50 78.33 -62.08
N GLY A 109 -2.29 78.67 -61.07
CA GLY A 109 -3.20 77.71 -60.41
C GLY A 109 -2.48 76.72 -59.48
N LEU A 110 -1.27 77.05 -59.03
CA LEU A 110 -0.52 76.23 -58.07
C LEU A 110 -1.30 76.06 -56.76
N PRO A 111 -1.31 74.86 -56.15
CA PRO A 111 -1.72 74.69 -54.75
C PRO A 111 -1.02 75.69 -53.85
N THR A 112 -1.75 76.28 -52.90
CA THR A 112 -1.18 77.23 -51.92
C THR A 112 0.03 76.62 -51.22
N GLY A 113 1.09 77.41 -51.05
CA GLY A 113 2.36 76.98 -50.46
C GLY A 113 3.40 76.45 -51.45
N LEU A 114 3.03 76.32 -52.74
CA LEU A 114 3.96 76.08 -53.84
C LEU A 114 4.23 77.37 -54.63
N SER A 115 5.44 77.48 -55.17
CA SER A 115 5.86 78.59 -56.03
C SER A 115 6.76 78.08 -57.15
N VAL A 116 6.77 78.76 -58.29
CA VAL A 116 7.64 78.44 -59.42
C VAL A 116 8.82 79.40 -59.46
N ASN A 117 10.02 78.87 -59.62
CA ASN A 117 11.18 79.65 -60.04
C ASN A 117 11.14 79.76 -61.57
N THR A 118 10.85 80.96 -62.08
CA THR A 118 10.65 81.19 -63.53
C THR A 118 11.93 81.05 -64.36
N THR A 119 13.10 81.06 -63.72
CA THR A 119 14.40 80.85 -64.38
C THR A 119 14.75 79.37 -64.48
N THR A 120 14.47 78.58 -63.44
CA THR A 120 14.88 77.16 -63.40
C THR A 120 13.76 76.18 -63.76
N GLY A 121 12.50 76.63 -63.78
CA GLY A 121 11.33 75.78 -64.01
C GLY A 121 10.95 74.92 -62.81
N VAL A 122 11.65 75.04 -61.68
CA VAL A 122 11.36 74.28 -60.46
C VAL A 122 10.15 74.89 -59.76
N ILE A 123 9.07 74.12 -59.65
CA ILE A 123 7.99 74.34 -58.70
C ILE A 123 8.40 73.68 -57.39
N SER A 124 8.47 74.44 -56.30
CA SER A 124 8.80 73.90 -54.98
C SER A 124 8.07 74.63 -53.86
N GLY A 125 7.99 73.98 -52.71
CA GLY A 125 7.39 74.52 -51.49
C GLY A 125 6.74 73.43 -50.66
N THR A 126 5.89 73.84 -49.71
CA THR A 126 5.10 72.95 -48.86
C THR A 126 3.63 73.18 -49.14
N PRO A 127 2.92 72.24 -49.80
CA PRO A 127 1.53 72.46 -50.15
C PRO A 127 0.64 72.48 -48.91
N THR A 128 -0.09 73.57 -48.71
CA THR A 128 -1.06 73.78 -47.62
C THR A 128 -2.50 73.95 -48.11
N ALA A 129 -2.71 73.73 -49.41
CA ALA A 129 -4.04 73.68 -50.00
C ALA A 129 -4.78 72.42 -49.52
N ASN A 130 -6.11 72.47 -49.43
CA ASN A 130 -6.87 71.30 -48.98
C ASN A 130 -6.62 70.10 -49.90
N VAL A 131 -6.76 68.89 -49.36
CA VAL A 131 -6.60 67.64 -50.12
C VAL A 131 -7.54 67.63 -51.33
N GLY A 132 -7.02 67.22 -52.47
CA GLY A 132 -7.73 67.26 -53.75
C GLY A 132 -6.79 67.38 -54.95
N SER A 133 -7.37 67.45 -56.14
CA SER A 133 -6.62 67.59 -57.41
C SER A 133 -6.69 69.02 -57.92
N TYR A 134 -5.54 69.57 -58.31
CA TYR A 134 -5.39 70.94 -58.81
C TYR A 134 -4.87 70.91 -60.24
N ASN A 135 -5.58 71.58 -61.15
CA ASN A 135 -5.13 71.74 -62.53
C ASN A 135 -4.20 72.97 -62.62
N VAL A 136 -2.90 72.73 -62.69
CA VAL A 136 -1.85 73.75 -62.79
C VAL A 136 -1.52 73.99 -64.25
N SER A 137 -1.67 75.23 -64.72
CA SER A 137 -1.25 75.61 -66.07
C SER A 137 0.24 75.93 -66.06
N ILE A 138 1.05 75.06 -66.65
CA ILE A 138 2.50 75.24 -66.79
C ILE A 138 2.84 75.73 -68.19
N SER A 139 3.78 76.67 -68.31
CA SER A 139 4.25 77.16 -69.60
C SER A 139 5.77 77.31 -69.65
N ALA A 140 6.30 77.14 -70.86
CA ALA A 140 7.69 77.37 -71.23
C ALA A 140 7.72 78.36 -72.39
N THR A 141 8.53 79.40 -72.31
CA THR A 141 8.58 80.49 -73.31
C THR A 141 10.01 80.82 -73.70
N ASN A 142 10.26 80.97 -74.99
CA ASN A 142 11.47 81.59 -75.54
C ASN A 142 11.08 82.54 -76.69
N ALA A 143 12.05 83.11 -77.42
CA ALA A 143 11.75 84.02 -78.52
C ALA A 143 11.05 83.36 -79.73
N GLY A 144 11.06 82.02 -79.81
CA GLY A 144 10.38 81.23 -80.83
C GLY A 144 8.90 80.96 -80.54
N GLY A 145 8.44 81.17 -79.30
CA GLY A 145 7.05 81.00 -78.89
C GLY A 145 6.88 80.45 -77.47
N THR A 146 5.65 80.01 -77.17
CA THR A 146 5.25 79.46 -75.85
C THR A 146 4.50 78.15 -76.04
N ASP A 147 4.88 77.09 -75.29
CA ASP A 147 4.04 75.90 -75.10
C ASP A 147 3.43 75.93 -73.70
N THR A 148 2.19 75.47 -73.60
CA THR A 148 1.39 75.45 -72.37
C THR A 148 0.71 74.10 -72.22
N LYS A 149 0.83 73.50 -71.02
CA LYS A 149 0.19 72.22 -70.67
C LYS A 149 -0.51 72.34 -69.31
N ILE A 150 -1.45 71.42 -69.05
CA ILE A 150 -2.06 71.26 -67.72
C ILE A 150 -1.36 70.12 -66.99
N LEU A 151 -0.78 70.44 -65.84
CA LEU A 151 -0.27 69.49 -64.85
C LEU A 151 -1.36 69.26 -63.79
N VAL A 152 -1.81 68.01 -63.62
CA VAL A 152 -2.69 67.64 -62.51
C VAL A 152 -1.84 67.37 -61.27
N TRP A 153 -1.92 68.26 -60.28
CA TRP A 153 -1.23 68.14 -59.01
C TRP A 153 -2.19 67.68 -57.92
N THR A 154 -2.03 66.46 -57.44
CA THR A 154 -2.87 65.89 -56.36
C THR A 154 -2.22 66.09 -55.01
N ILE A 155 -2.96 66.70 -54.07
CA ILE A 155 -2.58 66.78 -52.66
C ILE A 155 -3.27 65.65 -51.91
N THR A 156 -2.49 64.74 -51.33
CA THR A 156 -2.99 63.58 -50.55
C THR A 156 -3.00 63.88 -49.04
N GLN A 157 -3.85 63.15 -48.30
CA GLN A 157 -3.96 63.31 -46.86
C GLN A 157 -2.66 62.97 -46.13
N LYS A 158 -2.37 63.72 -45.07
CA LYS A 158 -1.25 63.44 -44.17
C LYS A 158 -1.70 62.50 -43.04
N PRO A 159 -1.02 61.36 -42.81
CA PRO A 159 -1.37 60.45 -41.72
C PRO A 159 -0.99 61.02 -40.36
N LEU A 160 -1.91 60.92 -39.40
CA LEU A 160 -1.70 61.20 -37.99
C LEU A 160 -1.87 59.93 -37.16
N THR A 161 -1.18 59.87 -36.03
CA THR A 161 -1.32 58.78 -35.05
C THR A 161 -1.76 59.35 -33.71
N ILE A 162 -2.70 58.68 -33.05
CA ILE A 162 -3.10 59.03 -31.68
C ILE A 162 -2.11 58.39 -30.69
N THR A 163 -1.56 59.23 -29.82
CA THR A 163 -0.64 58.82 -28.73
C THR A 163 -1.11 59.36 -27.38
N GLY A 164 -0.36 59.11 -26.30
CA GLY A 164 -0.65 59.66 -24.96
C GLY A 164 -1.69 58.88 -24.13
N LEU A 165 -2.07 57.68 -24.58
CA LEU A 165 -3.04 56.82 -23.90
C LEU A 165 -2.37 55.55 -23.36
N THR A 166 -2.81 55.10 -22.20
CA THR A 166 -2.44 53.78 -21.63
C THR A 166 -3.70 53.00 -21.29
N ALA A 167 -3.65 51.67 -21.45
CA ALA A 167 -4.71 50.80 -20.97
C ALA A 167 -4.55 50.53 -19.47
N GLN A 168 -5.65 50.55 -18.73
CA GLN A 168 -5.64 50.34 -17.28
C GLN A 168 -5.85 48.87 -16.91
N ASN A 169 -5.13 48.43 -15.89
CA ASN A 169 -5.37 47.13 -15.27
C ASN A 169 -6.76 47.07 -14.63
N LYS A 170 -7.36 45.90 -14.58
CA LYS A 170 -8.62 45.66 -13.86
C LYS A 170 -8.61 44.35 -13.08
N ILE A 171 -9.50 44.27 -12.10
CA ILE A 171 -9.86 42.99 -11.49
C ILE A 171 -10.89 42.33 -12.40
N TYR A 172 -10.84 41.01 -12.52
CA TYR A 172 -11.78 40.23 -13.30
C TYR A 172 -13.24 40.53 -12.92
N ASP A 173 -14.06 40.82 -13.92
CA ASP A 173 -15.48 41.20 -13.80
C ASP A 173 -16.38 40.47 -14.83
N GLY A 174 -15.85 39.47 -15.52
CA GLY A 174 -16.59 38.69 -16.53
C GLY A 174 -16.75 39.36 -17.89
N THR A 175 -16.19 40.57 -18.11
CA THR A 175 -16.34 41.32 -19.37
C THR A 175 -15.02 41.56 -20.08
N THR A 176 -15.07 41.84 -21.39
CA THR A 176 -13.91 42.32 -22.17
C THR A 176 -13.73 43.83 -22.11
N SER A 177 -14.56 44.57 -21.37
CA SER A 177 -14.48 46.03 -21.32
C SER A 177 -13.18 46.49 -20.66
N ALA A 178 -12.49 47.44 -21.30
CA ALA A 178 -11.28 48.06 -20.80
C ALA A 178 -11.48 49.57 -20.63
N THR A 179 -10.60 50.19 -19.86
CA THR A 179 -10.57 51.65 -19.67
C THR A 179 -9.21 52.19 -20.03
N LEU A 180 -9.17 53.39 -20.59
CA LEU A 180 -7.94 54.11 -20.89
C LEU A 180 -7.66 55.17 -19.82
N SER A 181 -6.40 55.53 -19.64
CA SER A 181 -6.00 56.77 -18.98
C SER A 181 -5.10 57.61 -19.88
N GLY A 182 -4.92 58.88 -19.53
CA GLY A 182 -4.20 59.87 -20.34
C GLY A 182 -5.12 60.68 -21.26
N THR A 183 -4.52 61.56 -22.05
CA THR A 183 -5.22 62.45 -22.99
C THR A 183 -4.75 62.12 -24.41
N PRO A 184 -5.66 61.87 -25.36
CA PRO A 184 -5.27 61.57 -26.73
C PRO A 184 -4.59 62.79 -27.37
N THR A 185 -3.41 62.59 -27.92
CA THR A 185 -2.64 63.63 -28.63
C THR A 185 -2.33 63.19 -30.06
N LEU A 186 -2.28 64.16 -30.97
CA LEU A 186 -1.90 63.96 -32.36
C LEU A 186 -0.48 64.49 -32.58
N ASN A 187 0.33 63.76 -33.33
CA ASN A 187 1.67 64.17 -33.72
C ASN A 187 1.67 64.76 -35.14
N THR A 188 2.64 65.63 -35.47
CA THR A 188 2.93 66.08 -36.85
C THR A 188 1.85 66.92 -37.58
N ILE A 189 0.90 67.51 -36.85
CA ILE A 189 -0.04 68.51 -37.40
C ILE A 189 0.77 69.68 -37.98
N VAL A 190 0.37 70.18 -39.16
CA VAL A 190 0.96 71.37 -39.76
C VAL A 190 0.64 72.58 -38.88
N SER A 191 1.65 73.39 -38.54
CA SER A 191 1.48 74.51 -37.62
C SER A 191 0.37 75.47 -38.08
N GLY A 192 -0.55 75.79 -37.16
CA GLY A 192 -1.71 76.65 -37.42
C GLY A 192 -2.97 75.93 -37.91
N ASP A 193 -2.90 74.64 -38.24
CA ASP A 193 -4.09 73.86 -38.58
C ASP A 193 -4.93 73.54 -37.34
N ASP A 194 -6.23 73.77 -37.45
CA ASP A 194 -7.23 73.36 -36.46
C ASP A 194 -7.65 71.90 -36.72
N VAL A 195 -7.06 70.99 -35.93
CA VAL A 195 -7.31 69.54 -35.94
C VAL A 195 -7.34 69.01 -34.50
N LEU A 196 -8.47 68.44 -34.11
CA LEU A 196 -8.73 67.91 -32.76
C LEU A 196 -9.16 66.45 -32.81
N VAL A 197 -8.81 65.67 -31.79
CA VAL A 197 -9.34 64.31 -31.60
C VAL A 197 -10.77 64.39 -31.06
N SER A 198 -11.68 63.61 -31.65
CA SER A 198 -13.09 63.52 -31.25
C SER A 198 -13.58 62.07 -31.30
N GLY A 199 -14.83 61.83 -30.91
CA GLY A 199 -15.45 60.51 -30.85
C GLY A 199 -15.43 59.89 -29.44
N THR A 200 -16.26 58.86 -29.24
CA THR A 200 -16.30 58.06 -28.01
C THR A 200 -15.70 56.70 -28.31
N PRO A 201 -14.47 56.40 -27.84
CA PRO A 201 -13.80 55.18 -28.24
C PRO A 201 -14.45 53.94 -27.61
N THR A 202 -14.48 52.84 -28.35
CA THR A 202 -14.72 51.50 -27.80
C THR A 202 -13.39 50.88 -27.45
N VAL A 203 -13.25 50.39 -26.21
CA VAL A 203 -11.99 49.89 -25.66
C VAL A 203 -12.22 48.51 -25.08
N THR A 204 -11.52 47.51 -25.62
CA THR A 204 -11.75 46.11 -25.23
C THR A 204 -10.46 45.32 -25.10
N PHE A 205 -10.36 44.48 -24.07
CA PHE A 205 -9.40 43.39 -24.00
C PHE A 205 -9.71 42.32 -25.05
N ALA A 206 -8.66 41.65 -25.54
CA ALA A 206 -8.82 40.53 -26.48
C ALA A 206 -9.63 39.36 -25.92
N THR A 207 -9.53 39.07 -24.61
CA THR A 207 -10.35 38.07 -23.91
C THR A 207 -10.69 38.54 -22.50
N LYS A 208 -11.80 38.05 -21.93
CA LYS A 208 -12.24 38.40 -20.55
C LYS A 208 -11.39 37.77 -19.44
N THR A 209 -10.58 36.75 -19.76
CA THR A 209 -9.89 35.92 -18.76
C THR A 209 -8.71 36.62 -18.09
N VAL A 210 -8.40 36.23 -16.86
CA VAL A 210 -7.20 36.69 -16.11
C VAL A 210 -5.93 36.47 -16.93
N GLY A 211 -5.00 37.41 -16.83
CA GLY A 211 -3.71 37.32 -17.52
C GLY A 211 -2.95 38.64 -17.50
N THR A 212 -1.65 38.55 -17.77
CA THR A 212 -0.74 39.69 -17.86
C THR A 212 -0.55 40.14 -19.31
N SER A 213 -0.25 41.42 -19.52
CA SER A 213 0.07 42.01 -20.83
C SER A 213 -0.97 41.70 -21.91
N LYS A 214 -2.25 41.68 -21.54
CA LYS A 214 -3.33 41.38 -22.48
C LYS A 214 -3.49 42.54 -23.45
N SER A 215 -3.58 42.22 -24.74
CA SER A 215 -3.81 43.20 -25.80
C SER A 215 -5.14 43.92 -25.60
N VAL A 216 -5.11 45.26 -25.77
CA VAL A 216 -6.27 46.14 -25.72
C VAL A 216 -6.44 46.83 -27.07
N THR A 217 -7.61 46.64 -27.66
CA THR A 217 -7.99 47.26 -28.93
C THR A 217 -8.79 48.53 -28.67
N VAL A 218 -8.45 49.59 -29.41
CA VAL A 218 -9.13 50.88 -29.36
C VAL A 218 -9.68 51.19 -30.75
N SER A 219 -10.95 51.58 -30.83
CA SER A 219 -11.58 52.05 -32.06
C SER A 219 -12.52 53.21 -31.77
N GLY A 220 -12.90 53.97 -32.81
CA GLY A 220 -13.93 55.02 -32.69
C GLY A 220 -13.41 56.44 -32.48
N TYR A 221 -12.09 56.67 -32.41
CA TYR A 221 -11.57 58.03 -32.52
C TYR A 221 -11.70 58.55 -33.96
N SER A 222 -11.97 59.83 -34.09
CA SER A 222 -12.08 60.55 -35.37
C SER A 222 -11.45 61.93 -35.25
N LEU A 223 -11.17 62.58 -36.38
CA LEU A 223 -10.67 63.95 -36.42
C LEU A 223 -11.83 64.94 -36.57
N SER A 224 -11.70 66.07 -35.91
CA SER A 224 -12.60 67.23 -36.01
C SER A 224 -11.78 68.51 -36.16
N GLY A 225 -12.43 69.64 -36.45
CA GLY A 225 -11.76 70.91 -36.75
C GLY A 225 -11.76 71.22 -38.25
N THR A 226 -11.51 72.48 -38.59
CA THR A 226 -11.67 73.01 -39.96
C THR A 226 -10.71 72.40 -40.98
N LYS A 227 -9.57 71.85 -40.53
CA LYS A 227 -8.55 71.23 -41.38
C LYS A 227 -8.51 69.70 -41.30
N ALA A 228 -9.43 69.07 -40.57
CA ALA A 228 -9.47 67.62 -40.36
C ALA A 228 -9.50 66.80 -41.67
N GLY A 229 -10.19 67.29 -42.72
CA GLY A 229 -10.27 66.62 -44.02
C GLY A 229 -8.92 66.46 -44.74
N ASN A 230 -7.89 67.18 -44.32
CA ASN A 230 -6.55 67.09 -44.90
C ASN A 230 -5.69 65.97 -44.29
N TYR A 231 -6.23 65.24 -43.31
CA TYR A 231 -5.52 64.24 -42.53
C TYR A 231 -6.28 62.91 -42.48
N THR A 232 -5.54 61.82 -42.28
CA THR A 232 -6.09 60.54 -41.82
C THR A 232 -5.64 60.29 -40.38
N VAL A 233 -6.37 59.47 -39.63
CA VAL A 233 -5.99 59.12 -38.25
C VAL A 233 -5.94 57.61 -38.07
N SER A 234 -4.82 57.15 -37.50
CA SER A 234 -4.67 55.77 -37.06
C SER A 234 -5.05 55.66 -35.58
N GLN A 235 -5.85 54.64 -35.26
CA GLN A 235 -6.21 54.35 -33.87
C GLN A 235 -4.98 53.92 -33.06
N PRO A 236 -4.95 54.13 -31.74
CA PRO A 236 -3.88 53.65 -30.88
C PRO A 236 -3.67 52.14 -31.03
N ALA A 237 -2.42 51.71 -31.13
CA ALA A 237 -2.04 50.31 -31.23
C ALA A 237 -0.99 49.95 -30.16
N GLY A 238 -0.86 48.66 -29.85
CA GLY A 238 0.15 48.15 -28.91
C GLY A 238 -0.14 48.39 -27.43
N LEU A 239 -1.37 48.81 -27.08
CA LEU A 239 -1.76 48.94 -25.68
C LEU A 239 -1.95 47.57 -25.04
N THR A 240 -1.45 47.43 -23.82
CA THR A 240 -1.63 46.21 -23.02
C THR A 240 -1.96 46.57 -21.58
N ALA A 241 -2.71 45.70 -20.91
CA ALA A 241 -3.00 45.79 -19.49
C ALA A 241 -3.24 44.40 -18.88
N ASN A 242 -3.20 44.32 -17.56
CA ASN A 242 -3.41 43.09 -16.80
C ASN A 242 -4.87 42.97 -16.36
N ILE A 243 -5.41 41.74 -16.40
CA ILE A 243 -6.62 41.37 -15.66
C ILE A 243 -6.19 40.50 -14.48
N THR A 244 -6.36 40.98 -13.26
CA THR A 244 -6.02 40.23 -12.04
C THR A 244 -7.22 39.40 -11.56
N ALA A 245 -6.94 38.26 -10.93
CA ALA A 245 -7.99 37.38 -10.42
C ALA A 245 -8.87 38.06 -9.38
N LYS A 246 -10.17 37.80 -9.45
CA LYS A 246 -11.11 38.29 -8.43
C LYS A 246 -11.05 37.37 -7.22
N ALA A 247 -10.93 37.95 -6.03
CA ALA A 247 -10.95 37.16 -4.79
C ALA A 247 -12.35 36.56 -4.55
N LEU A 248 -12.39 35.28 -4.18
CA LEU A 248 -13.56 34.60 -3.66
C LEU A 248 -13.33 34.27 -2.19
N THR A 249 -14.41 34.30 -1.42
CA THR A 249 -14.39 33.94 0.00
C THR A 249 -15.36 32.80 0.26
N VAL A 250 -15.16 32.09 1.37
CA VAL A 250 -16.08 31.04 1.82
C VAL A 250 -16.74 31.50 3.12
N THR A 251 -18.06 31.50 3.15
CA THR A 251 -18.87 31.85 4.32
C THR A 251 -19.64 30.65 4.83
N GLY A 252 -20.11 30.69 6.08
CA GLY A 252 -20.94 29.63 6.68
C GLY A 252 -20.23 28.31 7.01
N ALA A 253 -18.93 28.19 6.69
CA ALA A 253 -18.14 27.01 7.05
C ALA A 253 -18.08 26.85 8.58
N SER A 254 -18.40 25.65 9.07
CA SER A 254 -18.36 25.28 10.48
C SER A 254 -17.67 23.92 10.64
N ALA A 255 -16.69 23.84 11.54
CA ALA A 255 -16.08 22.57 11.89
C ALA A 255 -16.96 21.82 12.91
N GLN A 256 -17.16 20.52 12.70
CA GLN A 256 -18.00 19.71 13.58
C GLN A 256 -17.20 19.06 14.70
N ASN A 257 -17.81 19.00 15.88
CA ASN A 257 -17.31 18.22 17.00
C ASN A 257 -17.30 16.73 16.66
N LYS A 258 -16.35 15.98 17.24
CA LYS A 258 -16.28 14.53 17.09
C LYS A 258 -15.91 13.84 18.39
N VAL A 259 -16.06 12.52 18.41
CA VAL A 259 -15.45 11.65 19.42
C VAL A 259 -14.05 11.27 18.93
N TYR A 260 -13.11 11.13 19.86
CA TYR A 260 -11.75 10.71 19.57
C TYR A 260 -11.72 9.40 18.76
N ASP A 261 -11.07 9.44 17.60
CA ASP A 261 -10.91 8.31 16.68
C ASP A 261 -9.46 8.12 16.23
N ASN A 262 -8.51 8.76 16.92
CA ASN A 262 -7.09 8.74 16.62
C ASN A 262 -6.70 9.34 15.24
N THR A 263 -7.51 10.23 14.68
CA THR A 263 -7.21 10.96 13.45
C THR A 263 -7.34 12.47 13.63
N THR A 264 -6.66 13.24 12.78
CA THR A 264 -6.85 14.70 12.68
C THR A 264 -7.97 15.09 11.71
N ALA A 265 -8.73 14.14 11.16
CA ALA A 265 -9.76 14.45 10.18
C ALA A 265 -10.93 15.22 10.82
N ALA A 266 -11.27 16.37 10.23
CA ALA A 266 -12.42 17.19 10.60
C ALA A 266 -13.48 17.15 9.49
N THR A 267 -14.75 17.20 9.90
CA THR A 267 -15.87 17.40 8.99
C THR A 267 -16.26 18.87 9.02
N ILE A 268 -16.41 19.46 7.83
CA ILE A 268 -16.89 20.83 7.66
C ILE A 268 -18.32 20.80 7.12
N THR A 269 -19.18 21.70 7.61
CA THR A 269 -20.54 21.91 7.09
C THR A 269 -20.78 23.39 6.77
N GLY A 270 -21.83 23.69 6.00
CA GLY A 270 -22.32 25.06 5.76
C GLY A 270 -21.46 25.95 4.85
N ALA A 271 -20.33 25.46 4.34
CA ALA A 271 -19.42 26.23 3.49
C ALA A 271 -20.07 26.63 2.16
N THR A 272 -20.14 27.94 1.89
CA THR A 272 -20.73 28.55 0.70
C THR A 272 -19.76 29.53 0.06
N LEU A 273 -19.64 29.49 -1.28
CA LEU A 273 -18.76 30.36 -2.05
C LEU A 273 -19.41 31.72 -2.30
N VAL A 274 -18.67 32.81 -2.06
CA VAL A 274 -19.16 34.19 -2.21
C VAL A 274 -18.20 35.01 -3.07
N GLY A 275 -18.77 35.85 -3.95
CA GLY A 275 -18.05 36.82 -4.77
C GLY A 275 -17.92 36.46 -6.27
N ALA A 276 -18.48 35.34 -6.70
CA ALA A 276 -18.48 34.93 -8.11
C ALA A 276 -19.30 35.91 -8.96
N VAL A 277 -18.79 36.24 -10.15
CA VAL A 277 -19.53 37.03 -11.14
C VAL A 277 -20.70 36.20 -11.66
N SER A 278 -21.87 36.83 -11.75
CA SER A 278 -23.09 36.17 -12.21
C SER A 278 -22.91 35.57 -13.61
N GLY A 279 -23.29 34.30 -13.77
CA GLY A 279 -23.19 33.55 -15.04
C GLY A 279 -21.87 32.80 -15.26
N ASP A 280 -20.85 33.03 -14.43
CA ASP A 280 -19.63 32.22 -14.48
C ASP A 280 -19.85 30.83 -13.87
N SER A 281 -19.20 29.82 -14.46
CA SER A 281 -19.20 28.46 -13.94
C SER A 281 -18.03 28.29 -12.97
N VAL A 282 -18.32 28.49 -11.68
CA VAL A 282 -17.39 28.27 -10.56
C VAL A 282 -18.11 27.60 -9.39
N ALA A 283 -17.60 26.48 -8.92
CA ALA A 283 -18.14 25.73 -7.78
C ALA A 283 -17.05 25.49 -6.73
N LEU A 284 -17.45 25.52 -5.45
CA LEU A 284 -16.57 25.15 -4.34
C LEU A 284 -16.41 23.63 -4.28
N THR A 285 -15.20 23.14 -4.07
CA THR A 285 -14.88 21.71 -3.96
C THR A 285 -14.12 21.41 -2.67
N GLY A 286 -14.24 20.18 -2.17
CA GLY A 286 -13.61 19.78 -0.90
C GLY A 286 -14.23 20.42 0.35
N ALA A 287 -15.38 21.07 0.22
CA ALA A 287 -16.05 21.89 1.24
C ALA A 287 -16.58 21.14 2.47
N THR A 288 -16.33 19.84 2.56
CA THR A 288 -16.79 18.95 3.64
C THR A 288 -15.65 18.43 4.52
N ALA A 289 -14.40 18.72 4.17
CA ALA A 289 -13.22 18.18 4.83
C ALA A 289 -12.34 19.30 5.41
N GLY A 290 -11.79 19.04 6.59
CA GLY A 290 -10.78 19.88 7.23
C GLY A 290 -9.83 19.03 8.08
N THR A 291 -8.89 19.69 8.74
CA THR A 291 -7.87 19.03 9.57
C THR A 291 -7.77 19.73 10.92
N PHE A 292 -8.02 18.99 12.00
CA PHE A 292 -7.71 19.42 13.36
C PHE A 292 -6.20 19.57 13.55
N ALA A 293 -5.79 20.60 14.29
CA ALA A 293 -4.39 20.83 14.65
C ALA A 293 -3.81 19.75 15.59
N SER A 294 -4.66 18.99 16.27
CA SER A 294 -4.29 17.85 17.11
C SER A 294 -5.31 16.72 16.95
N ALA A 295 -4.84 15.47 17.05
CA ALA A 295 -5.72 14.30 17.12
C ALA A 295 -6.22 14.03 18.56
N THR A 296 -5.70 14.72 19.57
CA THR A 296 -6.04 14.48 20.98
C THR A 296 -7.40 15.08 21.35
N ALA A 297 -8.09 14.48 22.31
CA ALA A 297 -9.29 15.07 22.88
C ALA A 297 -9.00 16.44 23.50
N GLY A 298 -9.91 17.39 23.33
CA GLY A 298 -9.74 18.78 23.74
C GLY A 298 -10.86 19.67 23.21
N THR A 299 -10.93 20.90 23.73
CA THR A 299 -11.92 21.91 23.35
C THR A 299 -11.31 22.95 22.42
N SER A 300 -12.10 23.48 21.50
CA SER A 300 -11.74 24.58 20.59
C SER A 300 -10.44 24.33 19.84
N ILE A 301 -10.24 23.09 19.38
CA ILE A 301 -9.07 22.72 18.59
C ILE A 301 -9.20 23.37 17.21
N ALA A 302 -8.17 24.12 16.81
CA ALA A 302 -8.16 24.80 15.52
C ALA A 302 -8.29 23.81 14.36
N VAL A 303 -9.09 24.17 13.36
CA VAL A 303 -9.32 23.39 12.15
C VAL A 303 -8.89 24.20 10.92
N SER A 304 -8.03 23.62 10.09
CA SER A 304 -7.63 24.19 8.80
C SER A 304 -8.41 23.53 7.66
N THR A 305 -8.58 24.28 6.56
CA THR A 305 -9.24 23.79 5.34
C THR A 305 -8.35 24.04 4.12
N SER A 306 -8.53 23.20 3.10
CA SER A 306 -7.86 23.34 1.80
C SER A 306 -8.89 23.18 0.69
N PHE A 307 -9.93 24.02 0.72
CA PHE A 307 -10.98 23.99 -0.29
C PHE A 307 -10.43 24.37 -1.66
N GLY A 308 -11.01 23.79 -2.70
CA GLY A 308 -10.73 24.14 -4.09
C GLY A 308 -11.89 24.88 -4.74
N ILE A 309 -11.65 25.38 -5.94
CA ILE A 309 -12.70 25.81 -6.86
C ILE A 309 -12.56 25.04 -8.18
N SER A 310 -13.68 24.72 -8.82
CA SER A 310 -13.75 24.06 -10.12
C SER A 310 -14.73 24.77 -11.05
N GLY A 311 -14.74 24.38 -12.32
CA GLY A 311 -15.57 25.00 -13.36
C GLY A 311 -14.73 25.71 -14.41
N THR A 312 -15.36 26.07 -15.54
CA THR A 312 -14.67 26.61 -16.71
C THR A 312 -14.08 28.01 -16.47
N ASP A 313 -14.62 28.75 -15.51
CA ASP A 313 -14.18 30.10 -15.19
C ASP A 313 -13.32 30.17 -13.92
N ALA A 314 -13.04 29.04 -13.26
CA ALA A 314 -12.35 28.99 -11.97
C ALA A 314 -10.94 29.64 -11.98
N ALA A 315 -10.23 29.55 -13.10
CA ALA A 315 -8.90 30.16 -13.27
C ALA A 315 -8.91 31.70 -13.20
N ASN A 316 -10.09 32.33 -13.30
CA ASN A 316 -10.24 33.78 -13.18
C ASN A 316 -10.36 34.28 -11.73
N TYR A 317 -10.31 33.37 -10.76
CA TYR A 317 -10.57 33.65 -9.36
C TYR A 317 -9.45 33.15 -8.46
N LEU A 318 -9.34 33.77 -7.29
CA LEU A 318 -8.44 33.35 -6.21
C LEU A 318 -9.28 33.06 -4.97
N LEU A 319 -9.30 31.79 -4.52
CA LEU A 319 -10.05 31.40 -3.33
C LEU A 319 -9.29 31.74 -2.05
N THR A 320 -9.93 32.47 -1.15
CA THR A 320 -9.49 32.69 0.23
C THR A 320 -10.18 31.69 1.15
N GLN A 321 -9.40 30.91 1.90
CA GLN A 321 -9.91 29.92 2.84
C GLN A 321 -10.63 30.60 4.02
N PRO A 322 -11.65 29.96 4.62
CA PRO A 322 -12.25 30.44 5.86
C PRO A 322 -11.22 30.41 7.00
N ALA A 323 -11.28 31.39 7.90
CA ALA A 323 -10.39 31.51 9.06
C ALA A 323 -11.17 31.32 10.36
N GLY A 324 -10.47 30.92 11.44
CA GLY A 324 -11.04 30.84 12.78
C GLY A 324 -11.94 29.63 13.05
N LEU A 325 -11.90 28.61 12.20
CA LEU A 325 -12.65 27.37 12.46
C LEU A 325 -12.03 26.62 13.65
N SER A 326 -12.88 26.16 14.55
CA SER A 326 -12.49 25.29 15.66
C SER A 326 -13.65 24.37 16.03
N ALA A 327 -13.32 23.22 16.62
CA ALA A 327 -14.29 22.27 17.13
C ALA A 327 -13.68 21.44 18.27
N ASP A 328 -14.54 20.72 18.98
CA ASP A 328 -14.16 19.89 20.11
C ASP A 328 -13.96 18.43 19.68
N ILE A 329 -12.91 17.80 20.20
CA ILE A 329 -12.76 16.34 20.19
C ILE A 329 -13.06 15.84 21.60
N THR A 330 -14.21 15.18 21.77
CA THR A 330 -14.61 14.56 23.03
C THR A 330 -13.90 13.22 23.23
N LYS A 331 -13.64 12.85 24.50
CA LYS A 331 -12.98 11.57 24.81
C LYS A 331 -13.85 10.39 24.39
N ALA A 332 -13.21 9.32 23.90
CA ALA A 332 -13.88 8.07 23.59
C ALA A 332 -14.09 7.21 24.85
N ASN A 333 -15.09 6.33 24.83
CA ASN A 333 -15.29 5.35 25.89
C ASN A 333 -14.54 4.06 25.55
N PRO A 334 -13.62 3.57 26.42
CA PRO A 334 -13.01 2.26 26.23
C PRO A 334 -14.06 1.15 26.26
N VAL A 335 -13.86 0.13 25.42
CA VAL A 335 -14.59 -1.13 25.48
C VAL A 335 -13.62 -2.18 26.00
N ILE A 336 -13.91 -2.71 27.19
CA ILE A 336 -13.15 -3.81 27.80
C ILE A 336 -13.89 -5.10 27.45
N THR A 337 -13.22 -6.02 26.77
CA THR A 337 -13.78 -7.30 26.31
C THR A 337 -13.09 -8.45 27.05
N PRO A 338 -13.62 -8.89 28.20
CA PRO A 338 -13.08 -10.03 28.92
C PRO A 338 -13.72 -11.35 28.46
N SER A 339 -12.94 -12.43 28.51
CA SER A 339 -13.44 -13.80 28.41
C SER A 339 -13.48 -14.46 29.78
N VAL A 340 -14.36 -15.45 29.96
CA VAL A 340 -14.39 -16.29 31.17
C VAL A 340 -12.99 -16.84 31.45
N ILE A 341 -12.54 -16.71 32.69
CA ILE A 341 -11.24 -17.20 33.14
C ILE A 341 -11.46 -18.56 33.81
N ASN A 342 -10.67 -19.56 33.42
CA ASN A 342 -10.75 -20.92 33.96
C ASN A 342 -9.42 -21.25 34.66
N VAL A 343 -9.46 -21.57 35.97
CA VAL A 343 -8.27 -21.89 36.80
C VAL A 343 -8.46 -23.20 37.56
N THR A 344 -7.46 -24.11 37.58
CA THR A 344 -7.67 -25.41 38.25
C THR A 344 -7.52 -25.23 39.75
N VAL A 345 -8.11 -26.14 40.54
CA VAL A 345 -7.78 -26.23 41.98
C VAL A 345 -6.27 -26.42 42.14
N GLY A 346 -5.62 -25.55 42.91
CA GLY A 346 -4.17 -25.49 43.09
C GLY A 346 -3.40 -24.84 41.93
N GLY A 347 -4.08 -24.41 40.87
CA GLY A 347 -3.49 -23.76 39.70
C GLY A 347 -3.51 -22.23 39.78
N THR A 348 -2.76 -21.57 38.91
CA THR A 348 -2.73 -20.10 38.80
C THR A 348 -3.03 -19.62 37.38
N TYR A 349 -3.47 -18.37 37.24
CA TYR A 349 -3.74 -17.69 35.96
C TYR A 349 -3.22 -16.26 36.00
N ALA A 350 -2.32 -15.92 35.07
CA ALA A 350 -1.73 -14.58 34.96
C ALA A 350 -2.60 -13.64 34.10
N LEU A 351 -2.87 -12.44 34.62
CA LEU A 351 -3.59 -11.35 33.95
C LEU A 351 -2.62 -10.45 33.15
N PRO A 352 -3.05 -9.81 32.04
CA PRO A 352 -4.41 -9.72 31.51
C PRO A 352 -4.98 -11.00 30.91
N GLY A 353 -4.12 -11.97 30.54
CA GLY A 353 -4.55 -13.16 29.82
C GLY A 353 -5.48 -12.82 28.64
N ALA A 354 -6.76 -13.19 28.76
CA ALA A 354 -7.82 -12.99 27.76
C ALA A 354 -8.67 -11.71 27.95
N VAL A 355 -8.09 -10.62 28.45
CA VAL A 355 -8.76 -9.33 28.61
C VAL A 355 -8.16 -8.30 27.64
N ALA A 356 -8.99 -7.80 26.72
CA ALA A 356 -8.61 -6.74 25.77
C ALA A 356 -9.34 -5.42 26.06
N SER A 357 -8.74 -4.29 25.70
CA SER A 357 -9.38 -2.96 25.73
C SER A 357 -9.14 -2.22 24.41
N THR A 358 -10.11 -1.43 23.96
CA THR A 358 -9.94 -0.52 22.82
C THR A 358 -9.10 0.72 23.13
N SER A 359 -8.78 0.96 24.40
CA SER A 359 -7.88 2.03 24.86
C SER A 359 -6.54 1.46 25.30
N PRO A 360 -5.41 2.15 25.00
CA PRO A 360 -4.07 1.69 25.33
C PRO A 360 -3.70 1.88 26.82
N GLY A 361 -4.61 2.39 27.65
CA GLY A 361 -4.35 2.61 29.08
C GLY A 361 -4.05 1.32 29.84
N THR A 362 -3.23 1.40 30.88
CA THR A 362 -2.92 0.26 31.75
C THR A 362 -4.20 -0.27 32.41
N LEU A 363 -4.39 -1.58 32.34
CA LEU A 363 -5.47 -2.28 33.05
C LEU A 363 -5.06 -2.55 34.49
N SER A 364 -6.03 -2.41 35.38
CA SER A 364 -5.91 -2.75 36.80
C SER A 364 -6.99 -3.75 37.18
N TYR A 365 -6.66 -4.63 38.13
CA TYR A 365 -7.47 -5.79 38.46
C TYR A 365 -7.80 -5.77 39.94
N SER A 366 -9.06 -6.06 40.25
CA SER A 366 -9.54 -6.17 41.62
C SER A 366 -10.50 -7.33 41.73
N MET A 367 -10.40 -8.09 42.82
CA MET A 367 -11.26 -9.23 43.12
C MET A 367 -11.48 -9.22 44.63
N THR A 368 -12.69 -9.53 45.07
CA THR A 368 -12.91 -9.90 46.47
C THR A 368 -12.65 -11.38 46.59
N ASP A 369 -11.60 -11.74 47.32
CA ASP A 369 -11.21 -13.13 47.53
C ASP A 369 -12.34 -13.95 48.15
N ASN A 370 -12.54 -15.18 47.67
CA ASN A 370 -13.51 -16.12 48.21
C ASN A 370 -12.94 -17.54 48.29
N ALA A 371 -13.76 -18.49 48.76
CA ALA A 371 -13.33 -19.89 48.90
C ALA A 371 -12.91 -20.56 47.57
N ALA A 372 -13.36 -20.04 46.42
CA ALA A 372 -13.05 -20.60 45.11
C ALA A 372 -11.75 -20.03 44.52
N ALA A 373 -11.55 -18.70 44.56
CA ALA A 373 -10.39 -18.06 43.96
C ALA A 373 -9.94 -16.81 44.72
N THR A 374 -8.63 -16.54 44.67
CA THR A 374 -7.98 -15.35 45.26
C THR A 374 -7.15 -14.60 44.22
N LEU A 375 -6.99 -13.28 44.37
CA LEU A 375 -6.12 -12.45 43.52
C LEU A 375 -4.83 -12.09 44.26
N ILE A 376 -3.71 -12.64 43.79
CA ILE A 376 -2.39 -12.50 44.37
C ILE A 376 -1.58 -11.49 43.54
N GLY A 377 -0.88 -10.58 44.22
CA GLY A 377 0.05 -9.63 43.59
C GLY A 377 -0.62 -8.63 42.62
N GLY A 378 -1.95 -8.52 42.64
CA GLY A 378 -2.73 -7.65 41.76
C GLY A 378 -2.81 -8.09 40.30
N ASN A 379 -2.25 -9.24 39.93
CA ASN A 379 -2.19 -9.72 38.55
C ASN A 379 -2.25 -11.23 38.37
N THR A 380 -2.33 -12.02 39.44
CA THR A 380 -2.34 -13.49 39.34
C THR A 380 -3.51 -14.06 40.13
N ILE A 381 -4.39 -14.79 39.45
CA ILE A 381 -5.49 -15.50 40.10
C ILE A 381 -4.99 -16.87 40.55
N ASN A 382 -5.32 -17.27 41.78
CA ASN A 382 -5.03 -18.61 42.32
C ASN A 382 -6.35 -19.36 42.59
N GLY A 383 -6.48 -20.56 42.04
CA GLY A 383 -7.63 -21.44 42.22
C GLY A 383 -7.51 -22.24 43.52
N VAL A 384 -8.44 -22.03 44.46
CA VAL A 384 -8.38 -22.60 45.81
C VAL A 384 -9.28 -23.83 45.94
N ALA A 385 -10.54 -23.73 45.51
CA ALA A 385 -11.51 -24.82 45.54
C ALA A 385 -12.50 -24.70 44.38
N VAL A 386 -13.22 -25.78 44.09
CA VAL A 386 -14.25 -25.78 43.03
C VAL A 386 -15.31 -24.71 43.33
N GLY A 387 -15.60 -23.86 42.35
CA GLY A 387 -16.56 -22.78 42.49
C GLY A 387 -16.31 -21.63 41.52
N THR A 388 -16.89 -20.47 41.79
CA THR A 388 -16.75 -19.27 40.95
C THR A 388 -16.39 -18.03 41.76
N ASN A 389 -15.69 -17.08 41.13
CA ASN A 389 -15.48 -15.73 41.66
C ASN A 389 -15.65 -14.69 40.52
N THR A 390 -15.70 -13.41 40.85
CA THR A 390 -15.82 -12.30 39.90
C THR A 390 -14.61 -11.38 39.98
N LEU A 391 -13.91 -11.23 38.86
CA LEU A 391 -12.83 -10.26 38.69
C LEU A 391 -13.41 -8.96 38.13
N THR A 392 -13.05 -7.82 38.69
CA THR A 392 -13.32 -6.51 38.09
C THR A 392 -12.04 -5.97 37.44
N VAL A 393 -12.13 -5.66 36.16
CA VAL A 393 -11.09 -5.01 35.36
C VAL A 393 -11.43 -3.54 35.25
N ASN A 394 -10.51 -2.67 35.68
CA ASN A 394 -10.66 -1.23 35.60
C ASN A 394 -9.58 -0.63 34.70
N GLN A 395 -9.95 0.38 33.93
CA GLN A 395 -9.04 1.23 33.18
C GLN A 395 -9.30 2.69 33.53
N ALA A 396 -8.26 3.38 34.00
CA ALA A 396 -8.35 4.78 34.37
C ALA A 396 -8.57 5.67 33.13
N ALA A 397 -9.17 6.84 33.34
CA ALA A 397 -9.29 7.85 32.30
C ALA A 397 -7.89 8.31 31.83
N SER A 398 -7.76 8.60 30.55
CA SER A 398 -6.55 9.15 29.95
C SER A 398 -6.83 10.50 29.29
N ALA A 399 -5.86 11.03 28.54
CA ALA A 399 -6.05 12.23 27.75
C ALA A 399 -7.21 12.06 26.73
N ASN A 400 -7.29 10.90 26.07
CA ASN A 400 -8.19 10.68 24.94
C ASN A 400 -9.38 9.75 25.24
N TYR A 401 -9.36 9.05 26.37
CA TYR A 401 -10.39 8.10 26.76
C TYR A 401 -10.95 8.40 28.15
N ASN A 402 -12.25 8.13 28.33
CA ASN A 402 -12.91 8.12 29.64
C ASN A 402 -12.48 6.88 30.45
N ALA A 403 -12.77 6.84 31.74
CA ALA A 403 -12.57 5.64 32.56
C ALA A 403 -13.59 4.56 32.20
N ALA A 404 -13.22 3.29 32.33
CA ALA A 404 -14.11 2.15 32.07
C ALA A 404 -13.84 0.99 33.04
N SER A 405 -14.87 0.18 33.29
CA SER A 405 -14.79 -1.02 34.11
C SER A 405 -15.62 -2.15 33.52
N ALA A 406 -15.15 -3.39 33.61
CA ALA A 406 -15.90 -4.59 33.23
C ALA A 406 -15.65 -5.73 34.23
N THR A 407 -16.62 -6.63 34.37
CA THR A 407 -16.51 -7.80 35.24
C THR A 407 -16.30 -9.09 34.45
N VAL A 408 -15.55 -10.03 35.01
CA VAL A 408 -15.19 -11.32 34.41
C VAL A 408 -15.52 -12.44 35.38
N LEU A 409 -16.16 -13.50 34.89
CA LEU A 409 -16.36 -14.71 35.69
C LEU A 409 -15.08 -15.55 35.71
N VAL A 410 -14.67 -15.94 36.91
CA VAL A 410 -13.55 -16.85 37.17
C VAL A 410 -14.13 -18.18 37.64
N ASN A 411 -13.94 -19.24 36.87
CA ASN A 411 -14.38 -20.59 37.20
C ASN A 411 -13.20 -21.42 37.68
N VAL A 412 -13.39 -22.10 38.81
CA VAL A 412 -12.41 -23.02 39.38
C VAL A 412 -12.94 -24.44 39.38
N SER A 413 -12.17 -25.37 38.78
CA SER A 413 -12.53 -26.78 38.60
C SER A 413 -11.35 -27.71 38.86
N THR A 414 -11.60 -28.98 39.16
CA THR A 414 -10.54 -30.00 39.28
C THR A 414 -9.99 -30.45 37.93
N ILE A 415 -10.80 -30.36 36.87
CA ILE A 415 -10.43 -30.69 35.48
C ILE A 415 -11.08 -29.66 34.55
N PHE A 416 -10.35 -29.22 33.53
CA PHE A 416 -10.93 -28.47 32.42
C PHE A 416 -11.07 -29.32 31.19
N TYR A 417 -12.27 -29.26 30.63
CA TYR A 417 -12.64 -29.89 29.39
C TYR A 417 -12.52 -28.85 28.27
N GLY A 418 -11.85 -29.21 27.18
CA GLY A 418 -11.81 -28.41 25.97
C GLY A 418 -13.14 -28.49 25.21
N ASP A 419 -13.50 -27.41 24.53
CA ASP A 419 -14.68 -27.46 23.65
C ASP A 419 -14.45 -28.49 22.55
N GLY A 420 -15.42 -29.39 22.34
CA GLY A 420 -15.28 -30.55 21.47
C GLY A 420 -14.89 -31.86 22.16
N ASP A 421 -14.48 -31.84 23.43
CA ASP A 421 -14.17 -33.05 24.22
C ASP A 421 -15.41 -33.94 24.43
N TYR A 422 -15.18 -35.24 24.62
CA TYR A 422 -16.23 -36.24 24.90
C TYR A 422 -16.08 -36.81 26.30
N ARG A 423 -17.19 -37.14 26.98
CA ARG A 423 -17.17 -37.91 28.23
C ARG A 423 -18.21 -39.02 28.25
N SER A 424 -17.89 -40.14 28.87
CA SER A 424 -18.90 -41.14 29.22
C SER A 424 -19.80 -40.62 30.34
N ILE A 425 -21.08 -40.98 30.29
CA ILE A 425 -22.04 -40.67 31.35
C ILE A 425 -22.64 -41.91 32.02
N ASN A 426 -22.58 -43.08 31.38
CA ASN A 426 -23.04 -44.36 31.91
C ASN A 426 -22.10 -45.48 31.42
N ASP A 427 -22.22 -46.66 32.04
CA ASP A 427 -21.56 -47.88 31.57
C ASP A 427 -22.05 -48.26 30.17
N GLY A 428 -21.20 -48.89 29.35
CA GLY A 428 -21.59 -49.32 28.01
C GLY A 428 -20.45 -49.63 27.05
N ASN A 429 -20.74 -49.60 25.76
CA ASN A 429 -19.79 -49.91 24.70
C ASN A 429 -19.35 -48.66 23.94
N TRP A 430 -18.06 -48.57 23.59
CA TRP A 430 -17.55 -47.63 22.60
C TRP A 430 -17.39 -48.36 21.26
N HIS A 431 -18.31 -48.07 20.35
CA HIS A 431 -18.29 -48.57 18.98
C HIS A 431 -17.57 -47.56 18.08
N GLY A 432 -16.62 -48.02 17.26
CA GLY A 432 -16.00 -47.14 16.28
C GLY A 432 -16.91 -46.78 15.10
N THR A 433 -17.73 -47.73 14.66
CA THR A 433 -18.79 -47.51 13.68
C THR A 433 -20.13 -47.64 14.39
N ALA A 434 -20.97 -46.62 14.31
CA ALA A 434 -22.24 -46.57 15.04
C ALA A 434 -23.09 -47.83 14.76
N ALA A 435 -23.24 -48.70 15.76
CA ALA A 435 -24.32 -49.67 15.74
C ALA A 435 -25.59 -48.94 16.16
N SER A 436 -26.48 -48.73 15.18
CA SER A 436 -27.83 -48.19 15.36
C SER A 436 -28.56 -48.95 16.47
N GLY A 437 -28.77 -48.31 17.62
CA GLY A 437 -29.73 -48.78 18.63
C GLY A 437 -29.34 -48.66 20.11
N SER A 438 -28.16 -48.14 20.48
CA SER A 438 -27.77 -48.03 21.90
C SER A 438 -27.84 -46.61 22.47
N VAL A 439 -28.33 -46.56 23.71
CA VAL A 439 -28.65 -45.41 24.58
C VAL A 439 -27.49 -44.40 24.67
N ASN A 440 -27.84 -43.10 24.79
CA ASN A 440 -26.93 -41.96 24.98
C ASN A 440 -25.88 -42.22 26.08
N THR A 441 -24.74 -42.83 25.74
CA THR A 441 -23.66 -43.16 26.67
C THR A 441 -22.62 -42.05 26.76
N TRP A 442 -22.69 -41.06 25.86
CA TRP A 442 -21.69 -40.03 25.70
C TRP A 442 -22.30 -38.63 25.67
N GLN A 443 -21.53 -37.67 26.17
CA GLN A 443 -21.76 -36.25 25.95
C GLN A 443 -20.56 -35.65 25.22
N LYS A 444 -20.82 -34.63 24.40
CA LYS A 444 -19.81 -33.77 23.79
C LYS A 444 -19.92 -32.37 24.37
N LEU A 445 -18.79 -31.75 24.70
CA LEU A 445 -18.76 -30.36 25.14
C LEU A 445 -18.94 -29.44 23.92
N VAL A 446 -19.95 -28.56 23.96
CA VAL A 446 -20.23 -27.58 22.91
C VAL A 446 -20.54 -26.24 23.56
N GLY A 447 -19.74 -25.21 23.26
CA GLY A 447 -19.86 -23.89 23.88
C GLY A 447 -19.75 -23.93 25.41
N GLY A 448 -18.98 -24.87 25.95
CA GLY A 448 -18.84 -25.09 27.40
C GLY A 448 -20.00 -25.86 28.06
N VAL A 449 -20.97 -26.37 27.30
CA VAL A 449 -22.10 -27.17 27.81
C VAL A 449 -22.00 -28.61 27.33
N TRP A 450 -22.13 -29.56 28.26
CA TRP A 450 -22.18 -30.99 27.93
C TRP A 450 -23.52 -31.37 27.30
N THR A 451 -23.48 -31.71 26.02
CA THR A 451 -24.66 -32.08 25.25
C THR A 451 -24.65 -33.57 24.94
N ALA A 452 -25.76 -34.28 25.17
CA ALA A 452 -25.87 -35.70 24.83
C ALA A 452 -25.68 -35.92 23.33
N VAL A 453 -24.93 -36.96 22.96
CA VAL A 453 -24.72 -37.34 21.57
C VAL A 453 -25.23 -38.76 21.33
N THR A 454 -25.88 -38.94 20.17
CA THR A 454 -26.45 -40.23 19.75
C THR A 454 -25.39 -41.18 19.19
N ASN A 455 -24.22 -40.66 18.84
CA ASN A 455 -23.08 -41.42 18.33
C ASN A 455 -21.95 -41.40 19.36
N SER A 456 -21.25 -42.52 19.50
CA SER A 456 -20.00 -42.61 20.24
C SER A 456 -18.93 -41.65 19.67
N PRO A 457 -17.87 -41.34 20.45
CA PRO A 457 -16.75 -40.55 19.95
C PRO A 457 -16.22 -41.12 18.62
N PRO A 458 -16.04 -40.30 17.58
CA PRO A 458 -15.61 -40.73 16.25
C PRO A 458 -14.39 -41.66 16.25
N SER A 459 -14.39 -42.65 15.36
CA SER A 459 -13.35 -43.68 15.27
C SER A 459 -12.17 -43.33 14.36
N SER A 460 -12.01 -42.07 13.95
CA SER A 460 -10.87 -41.61 13.18
C SER A 460 -10.23 -40.38 13.83
N ALA A 461 -8.91 -40.42 14.02
CA ALA A 461 -8.14 -39.29 14.56
C ALA A 461 -8.35 -37.98 13.77
N ALA A 462 -8.62 -38.09 12.46
CA ALA A 462 -8.89 -36.96 11.58
C ALA A 462 -10.18 -36.20 11.91
N THR A 463 -11.20 -36.85 12.48
CA THR A 463 -12.47 -36.20 12.84
C THR A 463 -12.52 -35.75 14.30
N LEU A 464 -11.74 -36.37 15.19
CA LEU A 464 -11.64 -35.94 16.59
C LEU A 464 -10.69 -34.75 16.80
N GLY A 465 -9.70 -34.57 15.92
CA GLY A 465 -8.74 -33.45 16.01
C GLY A 465 -7.87 -33.52 17.26
N THR A 466 -7.84 -32.45 18.06
CA THR A 466 -7.12 -32.37 19.35
C THR A 466 -8.00 -32.70 20.56
N ASN A 467 -9.27 -33.03 20.34
CA ASN A 467 -10.24 -33.24 21.41
C ASN A 467 -9.97 -34.55 22.15
N LYS A 468 -10.23 -34.57 23.46
CA LYS A 468 -9.98 -35.71 24.35
C LYS A 468 -11.26 -36.50 24.61
N VAL A 469 -11.10 -37.79 24.86
CA VAL A 469 -12.17 -38.69 25.30
C VAL A 469 -11.96 -39.07 26.76
N TYR A 470 -12.86 -38.64 27.64
CA TYR A 470 -12.82 -38.93 29.07
C TYR A 470 -13.70 -40.14 29.42
N ILE A 471 -13.13 -41.11 30.13
CA ILE A 471 -13.80 -42.32 30.60
C ILE A 471 -14.03 -42.18 32.10
N ASN A 472 -15.30 -42.03 32.49
CA ASN A 472 -15.75 -41.93 33.89
C ASN A 472 -16.48 -43.19 34.36
N ASN A 473 -16.80 -44.09 33.43
CA ASN A 473 -17.67 -45.25 33.64
C ASN A 473 -17.00 -46.53 33.12
N ASN A 474 -17.67 -47.67 33.26
CA ASN A 474 -17.22 -48.93 32.69
C ASN A 474 -17.51 -48.98 31.18
N ILE A 475 -16.49 -48.79 30.37
CA ILE A 475 -16.58 -48.75 28.90
C ILE A 475 -15.85 -49.93 28.29
N SER A 476 -16.54 -50.71 27.45
CA SER A 476 -15.95 -51.78 26.65
C SER A 476 -15.78 -51.36 25.19
N LEU A 477 -14.60 -51.55 24.62
CA LEU A 477 -14.33 -51.24 23.22
C LEU A 477 -14.87 -52.35 22.31
N VAL A 478 -15.60 -51.95 21.27
CA VAL A 478 -16.17 -52.85 20.27
C VAL A 478 -15.75 -52.38 18.87
N GLY A 479 -15.27 -53.31 18.05
CA GLY A 479 -14.73 -53.01 16.71
C GLY A 479 -13.42 -52.19 16.75
N THR A 480 -13.09 -51.52 15.65
CA THR A 480 -11.87 -50.69 15.58
C THR A 480 -12.11 -49.31 16.19
N ASN A 481 -11.30 -48.91 17.17
CA ASN A 481 -11.42 -47.62 17.85
C ASN A 481 -10.13 -46.79 17.67
N THR A 482 -10.29 -45.53 17.23
CA THR A 482 -9.17 -44.57 17.08
C THR A 482 -9.49 -43.29 17.83
N ALA A 483 -8.56 -42.79 18.65
CA ALA A 483 -8.69 -41.50 19.32
C ALA A 483 -7.32 -40.85 19.56
N PRO A 484 -7.17 -39.53 19.38
CA PRO A 484 -5.90 -38.83 19.58
C PRO A 484 -5.47 -38.84 21.05
N TYR A 485 -6.41 -38.77 21.98
CA TYR A 485 -6.13 -38.76 23.41
C TYR A 485 -7.32 -39.31 24.20
N VAL A 486 -7.09 -40.38 24.96
CA VAL A 486 -8.06 -40.94 25.91
C VAL A 486 -7.58 -40.71 27.34
N VAL A 487 -8.48 -40.28 28.23
CA VAL A 487 -8.21 -40.07 29.65
C VAL A 487 -9.18 -40.90 30.47
N ILE A 488 -8.70 -41.90 31.19
CA ILE A 488 -9.51 -42.64 32.16
C ILE A 488 -9.42 -41.92 33.50
N LEU A 489 -10.56 -41.43 33.98
CA LEU A 489 -10.67 -40.72 35.25
C LEU A 489 -10.93 -41.69 36.40
N GLN A 490 -10.89 -41.19 37.63
CA GLN A 490 -11.17 -41.96 38.84
C GLN A 490 -12.53 -42.67 38.73
N GLY A 491 -12.55 -43.98 39.01
CA GLY A 491 -13.76 -44.82 38.90
C GLY A 491 -14.12 -45.22 37.47
N GLY A 492 -13.46 -44.67 36.46
CA GLY A 492 -13.58 -45.09 35.07
C GLY A 492 -12.78 -46.36 34.79
N ARG A 493 -13.35 -47.22 33.95
CA ARG A 493 -12.70 -48.46 33.51
C ARG A 493 -12.84 -48.62 32.01
N LEU A 494 -11.73 -48.77 31.29
CA LEU A 494 -11.74 -49.03 29.86
C LEU A 494 -11.30 -50.47 29.56
N THR A 495 -12.18 -51.28 28.99
CA THR A 495 -11.90 -52.67 28.60
C THR A 495 -11.70 -52.78 27.10
N SER A 496 -10.59 -53.37 26.67
CA SER A 496 -10.19 -53.52 25.28
C SER A 496 -9.94 -54.98 24.92
N SER A 497 -10.82 -55.58 24.13
CA SER A 497 -10.67 -56.93 23.54
C SER A 497 -10.43 -56.91 22.03
N VAL A 498 -10.28 -55.72 21.46
CA VAL A 498 -10.20 -55.44 20.02
C VAL A 498 -8.95 -54.63 19.70
N THR A 499 -8.57 -54.51 18.43
CA THR A 499 -7.44 -53.63 18.03
C THR A 499 -7.81 -52.16 18.23
N VAL A 500 -6.91 -51.40 18.87
CA VAL A 500 -7.07 -49.96 19.11
C VAL A 500 -5.90 -49.17 18.55
N THR A 501 -6.19 -47.95 18.13
CA THR A 501 -5.20 -46.96 17.67
C THR A 501 -5.41 -45.66 18.41
N PHE A 502 -4.82 -45.53 19.58
CA PHE A 502 -4.84 -44.30 20.34
C PHE A 502 -3.55 -43.49 20.09
N GLY A 503 -3.66 -42.16 20.09
CA GLY A 503 -2.49 -41.29 20.17
C GLY A 503 -1.92 -41.44 21.58
N ASN A 504 -2.60 -40.88 22.57
CA ASN A 504 -2.24 -41.05 23.98
C ASN A 504 -3.36 -41.71 24.77
N LEU A 505 -2.99 -42.46 25.81
CA LEU A 505 -3.87 -43.00 26.83
C LEU A 505 -3.31 -42.62 28.21
N LEU A 506 -4.04 -41.80 28.96
CA LEU A 506 -3.73 -41.45 30.34
C LEU A 506 -4.72 -42.13 31.27
N VAL A 507 -4.23 -42.87 32.26
CA VAL A 507 -5.06 -43.43 33.34
C VAL A 507 -4.72 -42.68 34.61
N LYS A 508 -5.69 -41.90 35.09
CA LYS A 508 -5.56 -41.13 36.31
C LYS A 508 -5.73 -42.00 37.53
N SER A 509 -5.30 -41.47 38.69
CA SER A 509 -5.47 -42.13 39.99
C SER A 509 -6.89 -42.69 40.18
N GLY A 510 -6.98 -43.98 40.52
CA GLY A 510 -8.24 -44.71 40.69
C GLY A 510 -8.97 -45.07 39.38
N GLY A 511 -8.38 -44.84 38.21
CA GLY A 511 -8.84 -45.34 36.93
C GLY A 511 -8.23 -46.71 36.57
N GLU A 512 -8.93 -47.47 35.74
CA GLU A 512 -8.53 -48.83 35.37
C GLU A 512 -8.52 -49.06 33.85
N PHE A 513 -7.46 -49.67 33.33
CA PHE A 513 -7.39 -50.10 31.93
C PHE A 513 -7.28 -51.62 31.83
N TYR A 514 -8.24 -52.28 31.21
CA TYR A 514 -8.24 -53.72 30.96
C TYR A 514 -7.96 -54.01 29.49
N ARG A 515 -6.96 -54.83 29.20
CA ARG A 515 -6.58 -55.27 27.87
C ARG A 515 -6.61 -56.78 27.78
N MET A 516 -7.38 -57.34 26.86
CA MET A 516 -7.28 -58.74 26.46
C MET A 516 -6.37 -58.83 25.22
N ASN A 517 -5.26 -59.54 25.33
CA ASN A 517 -4.22 -59.63 24.31
C ASN A 517 -4.34 -60.96 23.57
N ASN A 518 -4.93 -60.92 22.36
CA ASN A 518 -5.20 -62.09 21.50
C ASN A 518 -4.38 -62.01 20.20
N GLY A 519 -3.04 -61.99 20.32
CA GLY A 519 -2.11 -62.08 19.17
C GLY A 519 -1.95 -60.83 18.29
N THR A 520 -2.59 -59.70 18.62
CA THR A 520 -2.42 -58.42 17.87
C THR A 520 -2.09 -57.28 18.84
N GLY A 521 -0.90 -56.68 18.69
CA GLY A 521 -0.45 -55.55 19.50
C GLY A 521 -1.31 -54.30 19.33
N MET A 522 -1.31 -53.40 20.32
CA MET A 522 -1.94 -52.08 20.15
C MET A 522 -1.07 -51.22 19.21
N ASN A 523 -1.55 -50.94 18.01
CA ASN A 523 -0.86 -50.13 17.00
C ASN A 523 -0.95 -48.62 17.32
N SER A 524 -0.55 -48.24 18.53
CA SER A 524 -0.67 -46.89 19.08
C SER A 524 0.72 -46.31 19.32
N SER A 525 1.09 -45.23 18.62
CA SER A 525 2.46 -44.70 18.60
C SER A 525 2.74 -43.59 19.61
N GLY A 526 1.74 -43.06 20.31
CA GLY A 526 1.95 -42.01 21.33
C GLY A 526 2.16 -42.58 22.74
N ILE A 527 1.67 -41.90 23.78
CA ILE A 527 2.03 -42.18 25.18
C ILE A 527 0.92 -42.97 25.89
N PHE A 528 1.27 -44.09 26.51
CA PHE A 528 0.47 -44.74 27.54
C PHE A 528 1.02 -44.36 28.93
N GLU A 529 0.25 -43.62 29.71
CA GLU A 529 0.65 -43.13 31.03
C GLU A 529 -0.30 -43.65 32.12
N LEU A 530 0.29 -44.19 33.19
CA LEU A 530 -0.38 -44.70 34.38
C LEU A 530 0.06 -43.84 35.58
N GLU A 531 -0.82 -42.97 36.06
CA GLU A 531 -0.55 -42.12 37.24
C GLU A 531 -0.55 -42.94 38.54
N ASP A 532 -0.04 -42.36 39.62
CA ASP A 532 -0.06 -42.99 40.94
C ASP A 532 -1.48 -43.39 41.37
N GLY A 533 -1.65 -44.65 41.81
CA GLY A 533 -2.94 -45.22 42.19
C GLY A 533 -3.83 -45.68 41.01
N ALA A 534 -3.36 -45.57 39.77
CA ALA A 534 -4.02 -46.15 38.60
C ALA A 534 -3.61 -47.62 38.38
N SER A 535 -4.46 -48.40 37.70
CA SER A 535 -4.20 -49.82 37.45
C SER A 535 -4.41 -50.21 35.99
N ALA A 536 -3.53 -51.07 35.46
CA ALA A 536 -3.65 -51.65 34.13
C ALA A 536 -3.63 -53.18 34.22
N TYR A 537 -4.62 -53.85 33.64
CA TYR A 537 -4.80 -55.29 33.64
C TYR A 537 -4.58 -55.84 32.23
N ILE A 538 -3.57 -56.67 32.05
CA ILE A 538 -3.27 -57.31 30.77
C ILE A 538 -3.59 -58.80 30.88
N THR A 539 -4.64 -59.25 30.20
CA THR A 539 -5.03 -60.66 30.12
C THR A 539 -4.48 -61.29 28.84
N GLN A 540 -3.78 -62.41 28.93
CA GLN A 540 -3.13 -63.07 27.80
C GLN A 540 -3.68 -64.48 27.54
N THR A 541 -3.92 -64.80 26.26
CA THR A 541 -4.41 -66.11 25.76
C THR A 541 -3.50 -66.74 24.69
N ASP A 542 -2.32 -66.16 24.43
CA ASP A 542 -1.33 -66.69 23.47
C ASP A 542 0.04 -66.90 24.14
N THR A 543 0.84 -67.79 23.57
CA THR A 543 2.17 -68.21 23.99
C THR A 543 3.25 -67.13 23.85
N SER A 544 3.03 -66.08 23.05
CA SER A 544 3.96 -64.96 22.84
C SER A 544 3.42 -63.62 23.39
N MET A 545 4.27 -62.79 24.00
CA MET A 545 3.92 -61.42 24.42
C MET A 545 4.34 -60.39 23.36
N PRO A 546 3.41 -59.73 22.64
CA PRO A 546 3.71 -58.48 21.96
C PRO A 546 3.80 -57.32 22.97
N SER A 547 4.40 -56.20 22.57
CA SER A 547 4.45 -54.96 23.36
C SER A 547 3.06 -54.56 23.88
N ILE A 548 2.95 -54.13 25.15
CA ILE A 548 1.69 -53.66 25.76
C ILE A 548 1.18 -52.44 24.99
N TRP A 549 2.08 -51.52 24.66
CA TRP A 549 1.87 -50.36 23.82
C TRP A 549 2.98 -50.24 22.77
N ALA A 550 2.68 -49.80 21.54
CA ALA A 550 3.71 -49.67 20.50
C ALA A 550 4.54 -48.37 20.60
N GLY A 551 4.02 -47.35 21.28
CA GLY A 551 4.66 -46.06 21.53
C GLY A 551 5.40 -46.01 22.87
N LYS A 552 5.37 -44.85 23.54
CA LYS A 552 6.03 -44.64 24.83
C LYS A 552 5.13 -45.04 26.00
N GLU A 553 5.69 -45.71 27.00
CA GLU A 553 4.98 -46.05 28.25
C GLU A 553 5.56 -45.28 29.43
N ILE A 554 4.72 -44.78 30.33
CA ILE A 554 5.09 -44.03 31.54
C ILE A 554 4.28 -44.60 32.70
N PHE A 555 4.94 -45.25 33.65
CA PHE A 555 4.28 -45.75 34.86
C PHE A 555 4.85 -45.00 36.07
N HIS A 556 3.97 -44.36 36.81
CA HIS A 556 4.36 -43.64 38.03
C HIS A 556 4.65 -44.66 39.15
N PRO A 557 5.48 -44.31 40.17
CA PRO A 557 6.00 -45.25 41.15
C PRO A 557 4.95 -46.11 41.88
N ASN A 558 3.75 -45.57 42.13
CA ASN A 558 2.66 -46.23 42.85
C ASN A 558 1.52 -46.69 41.93
N SER A 559 1.77 -46.75 40.63
CA SER A 559 0.84 -47.31 39.65
C SER A 559 0.94 -48.85 39.62
N ASN A 560 -0.10 -49.57 39.19
CA ASN A 560 -0.12 -51.03 39.19
C ASN A 560 -0.27 -51.60 37.77
N LEU A 561 0.69 -52.39 37.32
CA LEU A 561 0.54 -53.24 36.15
C LEU A 561 0.28 -54.68 36.59
N ILE A 562 -0.88 -55.22 36.21
CA ILE A 562 -1.34 -56.56 36.55
C ILE A 562 -1.34 -57.43 35.30
N ILE A 563 -0.56 -58.50 35.30
CA ILE A 563 -0.53 -59.49 34.24
C ILE A 563 -1.35 -60.71 34.66
N LYS A 564 -2.39 -61.01 33.88
CA LYS A 564 -3.23 -62.19 33.99
C LYS A 564 -2.99 -63.10 32.81
N ARG A 565 -2.78 -64.40 33.04
CA ARG A 565 -2.57 -65.37 31.96
C ARG A 565 -3.50 -66.56 32.12
N LEU A 566 -4.07 -67.00 30.99
CA LEU A 566 -5.05 -68.09 30.95
C LEU A 566 -4.46 -69.41 30.42
N ASP A 567 -3.28 -69.39 29.75
CA ASP A 567 -2.61 -70.58 29.18
C ASP A 567 -1.12 -70.68 29.58
N ALA A 568 -0.60 -71.90 29.80
CA ALA A 568 0.78 -72.12 30.23
C ALA A 568 1.83 -71.59 29.22
N GLY A 569 2.90 -70.95 29.70
CA GLY A 569 4.03 -70.54 28.87
C GLY A 569 4.84 -69.37 29.44
N ASN A 570 5.89 -68.96 28.72
CA ASN A 570 6.77 -67.89 29.17
C ASN A 570 6.07 -66.52 29.02
N ILE A 571 6.07 -65.70 30.08
CA ILE A 571 5.72 -64.27 29.95
C ILE A 571 6.78 -63.61 29.05
N MET A 572 8.03 -64.05 29.19
CA MET A 572 9.18 -63.45 28.51
C MET A 572 10.05 -64.58 27.95
N ALA A 573 10.20 -64.76 26.63
CA ALA A 573 11.27 -65.59 26.04
C ALA A 573 11.51 -65.36 24.52
N THR A 574 12.80 -65.44 24.16
CA THR A 574 13.46 -65.54 22.84
C THR A 574 13.60 -64.28 21.96
N SER A 575 14.82 -63.73 22.04
CA SER A 575 15.66 -63.06 21.03
C SER A 575 15.22 -61.81 20.26
N THR A 576 14.04 -61.21 20.47
CA THR A 576 13.82 -59.81 19.98
C THR A 576 12.76 -59.00 20.73
N THR A 577 12.02 -59.60 21.65
CA THR A 577 10.73 -59.04 22.09
C THR A 577 10.74 -58.33 23.42
N ILE A 578 11.84 -58.35 24.16
CA ILE A 578 12.04 -57.52 25.36
C ILE A 578 13.52 -57.11 25.42
N SER A 579 13.89 -56.02 24.75
CA SER A 579 14.56 -54.99 25.56
C SER A 579 13.53 -54.61 26.61
N PRO A 580 13.80 -54.56 27.93
CA PRO A 580 12.76 -54.27 28.90
C PRO A 580 12.31 -52.82 28.69
N PHE A 581 11.32 -52.69 27.81
CA PHE A 581 10.52 -51.54 27.43
C PHE A 581 11.34 -50.30 27.12
N THR A 582 11.97 -50.14 25.96
CA THR A 582 12.70 -48.87 25.71
C THR A 582 11.74 -47.74 25.35
N ASP A 583 11.85 -46.58 26.01
CA ASP A 583 11.25 -45.33 25.57
C ASP A 583 11.77 -44.96 24.16
N THR A 584 11.18 -43.92 23.55
CA THR A 584 11.56 -43.45 22.20
C THR A 584 13.03 -42.97 22.08
N ASN A 585 13.79 -42.91 23.18
CA ASN A 585 15.20 -42.57 23.23
C ASN A 585 16.11 -43.77 23.57
N GLY A 586 15.55 -44.98 23.71
CA GLY A 586 16.31 -46.19 24.00
C GLY A 586 16.51 -46.53 25.48
N ASN A 587 15.80 -45.88 26.43
CA ASN A 587 15.92 -46.13 27.87
C ASN A 587 14.87 -47.10 28.39
N SER A 588 15.22 -48.08 29.25
CA SER A 588 14.26 -49.04 29.83
C SER A 588 13.13 -48.37 30.62
N ALA A 589 11.88 -48.77 30.37
CA ALA A 589 10.68 -48.25 31.00
C ALA A 589 10.53 -48.96 32.33
N TYR A 590 10.08 -48.16 33.29
CA TYR A 590 10.05 -48.53 34.68
C TYR A 590 8.60 -48.68 35.07
N PHE A 591 8.17 -49.91 35.36
CA PHE A 591 6.85 -50.12 35.97
C PHE A 591 6.84 -49.54 37.39
N GLY A 592 5.67 -49.07 37.83
CA GLY A 592 5.40 -48.81 39.25
C GLY A 592 5.46 -50.13 40.02
N ASN A 593 4.34 -50.78 40.23
CA ASN A 593 4.27 -52.16 40.74
C ASN A 593 3.97 -53.13 39.59
N LEU A 594 4.60 -54.31 39.62
CA LEU A 594 4.29 -55.42 38.72
C LEU A 594 3.61 -56.53 39.53
N ILE A 595 2.37 -56.84 39.17
CA ILE A 595 1.57 -57.87 39.82
C ILE A 595 1.36 -59.00 38.83
N ILE A 596 1.78 -60.18 39.22
CA ILE A 596 1.60 -61.43 38.52
C ILE A 596 0.40 -62.14 39.14
N ASP A 597 -0.70 -62.19 38.40
CA ASP A 597 -1.99 -62.74 38.83
C ASP A 597 -2.43 -63.84 37.85
N SER A 598 -1.79 -65.01 37.94
CA SER A 598 -1.90 -66.10 36.96
C SER A 598 -2.34 -67.41 37.60
N SER A 599 -3.13 -68.18 36.85
CA SER A 599 -3.60 -69.53 37.21
C SER A 599 -2.81 -70.65 36.53
N VAL A 600 -1.80 -70.28 35.73
CA VAL A 600 -0.92 -71.19 34.98
C VAL A 600 0.54 -70.92 35.28
N ASP A 601 1.40 -71.92 35.03
CA ASP A 601 2.86 -71.80 35.11
C ASP A 601 3.37 -70.63 34.26
N MET A 602 4.27 -69.83 34.85
CA MET A 602 4.86 -68.66 34.20
C MET A 602 6.35 -68.56 34.43
N SER A 603 7.03 -67.92 33.49
CA SER A 603 8.47 -67.71 33.54
C SER A 603 8.86 -66.34 33.00
N ILE A 604 9.82 -65.72 33.68
CA ILE A 604 10.60 -64.56 33.24
C ILE A 604 11.91 -65.09 32.64
N VAL A 605 12.06 -65.03 31.31
CA VAL A 605 13.30 -65.40 30.60
C VAL A 605 13.95 -64.18 29.95
N ASN A 606 15.22 -63.93 30.26
CA ASN A 606 16.06 -62.95 29.57
C ASN A 606 16.75 -63.59 28.35
N GLY A 607 16.63 -62.92 27.20
CA GLY A 607 17.20 -63.36 25.92
C GLY A 607 18.23 -62.42 25.30
N VAL A 608 18.67 -61.35 25.99
CA VAL A 608 19.58 -60.33 25.40
C VAL A 608 20.68 -59.91 26.38
N ALA A 609 21.89 -59.66 25.86
CA ALA A 609 23.06 -59.17 26.59
C ALA A 609 22.93 -57.67 26.97
N SER A 610 22.03 -57.34 27.90
CA SER A 610 21.85 -55.97 28.40
C SER A 610 22.49 -55.76 29.77
N SER A 611 23.11 -54.59 29.97
CA SER A 611 23.91 -54.23 31.17
C SER A 611 23.09 -54.07 32.46
N THR A 612 21.75 -53.99 32.41
CA THR A 612 20.86 -54.15 33.58
C THR A 612 19.44 -54.51 33.12
N THR A 613 18.79 -55.49 33.74
CA THR A 613 17.37 -55.79 33.49
C THR A 613 16.57 -55.42 34.74
N ARG A 614 16.08 -54.18 34.82
CA ARG A 614 15.16 -53.78 35.90
C ARG A 614 13.76 -54.31 35.55
N ILE A 615 13.20 -55.16 36.42
CA ILE A 615 11.87 -55.78 36.23
C ILE A 615 10.76 -54.81 36.59
N THR A 616 10.96 -54.00 37.63
CA THR A 616 10.00 -53.01 38.12
C THR A 616 10.73 -51.99 39.01
N ASN A 617 10.22 -50.76 39.13
CA ASN A 617 10.77 -49.74 40.01
C ASN A 617 10.16 -49.77 41.43
N GLY A 618 8.93 -50.24 41.55
CA GLY A 618 8.24 -50.56 42.80
C GLY A 618 8.21 -52.07 43.04
N ASP A 619 7.10 -52.59 43.56
CA ASP A 619 7.03 -53.95 44.08
C ASP A 619 6.78 -54.99 42.96
N LEU A 620 7.36 -56.18 43.11
CA LEU A 620 6.97 -57.38 42.36
C LEU A 620 6.10 -58.24 43.26
N ILE A 621 4.88 -58.53 42.83
CA ILE A 621 3.89 -59.26 43.61
C ILE A 621 3.44 -60.51 42.85
N LEU A 622 3.56 -61.69 43.46
CA LEU A 622 2.96 -62.93 42.96
C LEU A 622 1.67 -63.21 43.72
N ARG A 623 0.57 -63.32 42.99
CA ARG A 623 -0.79 -63.61 43.45
C ARG A 623 -1.33 -64.80 42.67
N ALA A 624 -2.18 -65.64 43.27
CA ALA A 624 -2.86 -66.68 42.50
C ALA A 624 -3.97 -66.10 41.63
N GLY A 625 -3.94 -66.49 40.35
CA GLY A 625 -5.12 -66.47 39.51
C GLY A 625 -6.08 -67.63 39.84
N SER A 626 -7.28 -67.58 39.28
CA SER A 626 -8.32 -68.59 39.48
C SER A 626 -7.95 -69.93 38.83
N GLY A 627 -7.27 -70.82 39.58
CA GLY A 627 -7.23 -72.28 39.32
C GLY A 627 -5.92 -72.84 38.74
N GLY A 628 -5.10 -73.47 39.58
CA GLY A 628 -3.98 -74.32 39.17
C GLY A 628 -2.66 -74.07 39.93
N ASN A 629 -1.88 -75.13 40.18
CA ASN A 629 -0.54 -75.06 40.76
C ASN A 629 0.40 -74.31 39.79
N SER A 630 0.58 -73.01 40.01
CA SER A 630 1.33 -72.14 39.11
C SER A 630 2.78 -71.96 39.59
N SER A 631 3.74 -72.46 38.85
CA SER A 631 5.16 -72.24 39.11
C SER A 631 5.62 -70.94 38.48
N PHE A 632 6.29 -70.08 39.23
CA PHE A 632 6.90 -68.86 38.69
C PHE A 632 8.41 -69.03 38.62
N VAL A 633 9.01 -68.88 37.44
CA VAL A 633 10.44 -69.13 37.26
C VAL A 633 11.16 -67.88 36.79
N PHE A 634 12.23 -67.47 37.46
CA PHE A 634 13.24 -66.62 36.83
C PHE A 634 14.23 -67.55 36.13
N ALA A 635 14.28 -67.50 34.80
CA ALA A 635 15.17 -68.32 33.98
C ALA A 635 16.04 -67.45 33.06
N GLN A 636 17.19 -67.99 32.64
CA GLN A 636 18.04 -67.37 31.62
C GLN A 636 18.03 -68.27 30.38
N GLY A 637 17.96 -67.67 29.17
CA GLY A 637 17.94 -68.41 27.91
C GLY A 637 19.16 -69.33 27.72
N SER A 638 19.06 -70.31 26.83
CA SER A 638 20.06 -71.36 26.58
C SER A 638 21.37 -70.91 25.89
N GLY A 639 21.75 -69.63 25.99
CA GLY A 639 22.96 -69.07 25.37
C GLY A 639 24.23 -69.37 26.17
N THR A 640 25.38 -69.47 25.49
CA THR A 640 26.70 -69.80 26.06
C THR A 640 27.47 -68.61 26.62
N SER A 641 26.89 -67.41 26.68
CA SER A 641 27.59 -66.19 27.09
C SER A 641 27.43 -65.92 28.59
N SER A 642 28.52 -65.66 29.30
CA SER A 642 28.50 -65.30 30.72
C SER A 642 27.87 -63.92 30.94
N TYR A 643 26.66 -63.87 31.51
CA TYR A 643 25.96 -62.61 31.81
C TYR A 643 26.09 -62.26 33.30
N SER A 644 26.49 -61.02 33.62
CA SER A 644 26.78 -60.56 34.99
C SER A 644 25.72 -59.64 35.59
N THR A 645 24.55 -59.46 34.94
CA THR A 645 23.63 -58.36 35.24
C THR A 645 22.36 -58.86 35.94
N PRO A 646 21.97 -58.30 37.10
CA PRO A 646 20.84 -58.80 37.87
C PRO A 646 19.48 -58.38 37.29
N TYR A 647 18.51 -59.29 37.39
CA TYR A 647 17.09 -58.97 37.41
C TYR A 647 16.81 -58.11 38.65
N THR A 648 16.55 -56.82 38.47
CA THR A 648 16.39 -55.89 39.60
C THR A 648 14.93 -55.57 39.86
N ILE A 649 14.48 -55.82 41.10
CA ILE A 649 13.19 -55.40 41.64
C ILE A 649 13.46 -54.16 42.50
N GLY A 650 12.90 -53.02 42.10
CA GLY A 650 13.17 -51.73 42.75
C GLY A 650 12.53 -51.57 44.13
N GLY A 651 11.43 -52.27 44.38
CA GLY A 651 10.73 -52.35 45.65
C GLY A 651 10.83 -53.73 46.30
N ASN A 652 9.75 -54.17 46.93
CA ASN A 652 9.64 -55.45 47.60
C ASN A 652 9.38 -56.58 46.60
N PHE A 653 9.83 -57.79 46.93
CA PHE A 653 9.35 -59.01 46.29
C PHE A 653 8.34 -59.68 47.24
N ILE A 654 7.11 -59.88 46.80
CA ILE A 654 6.03 -60.37 47.66
C ILE A 654 5.39 -61.59 46.99
N ILE A 655 5.38 -62.72 47.68
CA ILE A 655 4.53 -63.86 47.34
C ILE A 655 3.34 -63.81 48.30
N GLU A 656 2.17 -63.46 47.78
CA GLU A 656 0.95 -63.36 48.57
C GLU A 656 0.45 -64.74 48.98
N SER A 657 -0.30 -64.81 50.09
CA SER A 657 -0.85 -66.05 50.63
C SER A 657 -1.82 -66.77 49.67
N GLY A 658 -2.40 -66.02 48.74
CA GLY A 658 -3.25 -66.58 47.69
C GLY A 658 -2.49 -67.43 46.68
N PHE A 659 -1.19 -67.17 46.44
CA PHE A 659 -0.39 -67.95 45.50
C PHE A 659 -0.34 -69.42 45.96
N THR A 660 -0.60 -70.39 45.08
CA THR A 660 -0.70 -71.81 45.47
C THR A 660 0.38 -72.70 44.87
N GLY A 661 1.22 -72.16 43.99
CA GLY A 661 2.29 -72.93 43.35
C GLY A 661 3.69 -72.65 43.92
N THR A 662 4.72 -72.95 43.13
CA THR A 662 6.12 -72.82 43.55
C THR A 662 6.81 -71.69 42.79
N ALA A 663 7.25 -70.65 43.49
CA ALA A 663 8.15 -69.67 42.90
C ALA A 663 9.59 -70.21 42.95
N SER A 664 10.35 -70.10 41.87
CA SER A 664 11.68 -70.68 41.75
C SER A 664 12.66 -69.77 41.00
N LEU A 665 13.93 -69.82 41.37
CA LEU A 665 15.04 -69.32 40.58
C LEU A 665 15.74 -70.50 39.88
N ARG A 666 15.85 -70.47 38.55
CA ARG A 666 16.39 -71.60 37.76
C ARG A 666 17.40 -71.12 36.71
N SER A 667 18.54 -71.82 36.60
CA SER A 667 19.64 -71.49 35.68
C SER A 667 19.98 -72.67 34.76
N SER A 668 19.53 -72.70 33.51
CA SER A 668 19.79 -73.85 32.62
C SER A 668 21.15 -73.84 31.91
N ALA A 669 21.79 -72.68 31.71
CA ALA A 669 23.03 -72.56 30.94
C ALA A 669 24.10 -71.65 31.57
N THR A 670 23.71 -70.61 32.31
CA THR A 670 24.61 -69.63 32.94
C THR A 670 24.00 -69.06 34.22
N THR A 671 24.83 -68.43 35.06
CA THR A 671 24.44 -67.91 36.37
C THR A 671 23.29 -66.90 36.31
N THR A 672 22.24 -67.12 37.11
CA THR A 672 21.11 -66.18 37.23
C THR A 672 21.30 -65.26 38.44
N TYR A 673 21.18 -63.95 38.24
CA TYR A 673 21.26 -62.95 39.31
C TYR A 673 19.90 -62.27 39.49
N VAL A 674 19.38 -62.26 40.71
CA VAL A 674 18.17 -61.51 41.09
C VAL A 674 18.52 -60.57 42.23
N LYS A 675 18.16 -59.30 42.12
CA LYS A 675 18.32 -58.29 43.15
C LYS A 675 16.96 -57.74 43.59
N VAL A 676 16.69 -57.77 44.88
CA VAL A 676 15.55 -57.13 45.53
C VAL A 676 16.09 -55.95 46.33
N ASN A 677 15.69 -54.73 46.00
CA ASN A 677 16.21 -53.53 46.65
C ASN A 677 15.54 -53.24 48.02
N LYS A 678 14.44 -53.93 48.34
CA LYS A 678 13.77 -53.86 49.66
C LYS A 678 13.54 -55.28 50.22
N ASP A 679 12.40 -55.53 50.86
CA ASP A 679 12.11 -56.79 51.54
C ASP A 679 11.65 -57.87 50.54
N PHE A 680 11.94 -59.12 50.86
CA PHE A 680 11.37 -60.29 50.21
C PHE A 680 10.48 -61.05 51.19
N SER A 681 9.17 -61.04 50.94
CA SER A 681 8.18 -61.72 51.79
C SER A 681 7.51 -62.90 51.08
N ILE A 682 7.38 -64.02 51.79
CA ILE A 682 6.69 -65.22 51.36
C ILE A 682 5.57 -65.50 52.36
N ASN A 683 4.32 -65.56 51.91
CA ASN A 683 3.16 -65.72 52.77
C ASN A 683 2.31 -66.94 52.37
N GLY A 684 1.44 -67.38 53.27
CA GLY A 684 0.51 -68.50 53.10
C GLY A 684 1.17 -69.87 53.18
N ASN A 685 0.80 -70.77 52.26
CA ASN A 685 1.37 -72.12 52.17
C ASN A 685 2.18 -72.29 50.88
N THR A 686 3.04 -71.30 50.60
CA THR A 686 3.78 -71.24 49.34
C THR A 686 5.18 -71.82 49.48
N THR A 687 5.79 -72.13 48.33
CA THR A 687 7.19 -72.55 48.30
C THR A 687 7.98 -71.64 47.39
N PHE A 688 9.07 -71.08 47.92
CA PHE A 688 10.13 -70.48 47.12
C PHE A 688 11.32 -71.43 47.04
N ARG A 689 11.84 -71.68 45.84
CA ARG A 689 13.03 -72.51 45.62
C ARG A 689 14.12 -71.74 44.92
N MET A 690 15.27 -71.64 45.55
CA MET A 690 16.50 -71.31 44.86
C MET A 690 17.17 -72.60 44.43
N GLY A 691 17.16 -72.86 43.13
CA GLY A 691 17.96 -73.93 42.50
C GLY A 691 17.23 -75.20 42.13
N THR A 692 17.33 -75.55 40.84
CA THR A 692 17.13 -76.89 40.27
C THR A 692 17.96 -77.09 38.98
N ALA A 693 19.15 -76.47 38.85
CA ALA A 693 19.87 -76.43 37.56
C ALA A 693 21.41 -76.25 37.65
N ALA A 694 22.13 -76.22 36.51
CA ALA A 694 23.50 -76.74 36.36
C ALA A 694 24.70 -75.78 36.59
N VAL A 695 24.53 -74.46 36.73
CA VAL A 695 25.66 -73.50 36.67
C VAL A 695 25.75 -72.51 37.85
N GLY A 696 24.64 -71.93 38.34
CA GLY A 696 24.61 -71.16 39.61
C GLY A 696 23.46 -70.13 39.72
N VAL A 697 23.10 -69.69 40.92
CA VAL A 697 22.06 -68.66 41.15
C VAL A 697 22.44 -67.73 42.32
N TYR A 698 22.24 -66.43 42.13
CA TYR A 698 22.48 -65.39 43.13
C TYR A 698 21.18 -64.65 43.41
N LEU A 699 20.79 -64.57 44.68
CA LEU A 699 19.74 -63.69 45.16
C LEU A 699 20.38 -62.66 46.11
N LEU A 700 20.22 -61.38 45.78
CA LEU A 700 20.68 -60.26 46.58
C LEU A 700 19.45 -59.54 47.13
N VAL A 701 19.34 -59.39 48.44
CA VAL A 701 18.22 -58.72 49.10
C VAL A 701 18.79 -57.60 49.98
N ASP A 702 18.49 -56.35 49.63
CA ASP A 702 18.95 -55.19 50.38
C ASP A 702 18.12 -54.95 51.65
N GLY A 703 16.90 -55.51 51.75
CA GLY A 703 16.03 -55.50 52.94
C GLY A 703 16.02 -56.83 53.71
N ASN A 704 14.87 -57.18 54.29
CA ASN A 704 14.65 -58.40 55.07
C ASN A 704 14.08 -59.55 54.22
N ILE A 705 14.25 -60.79 54.68
CA ILE A 705 13.49 -61.94 54.18
C ILE A 705 12.48 -62.36 55.25
N ASN A 706 11.19 -62.32 54.91
CA ASN A 706 10.11 -62.72 55.82
C ASN A 706 9.41 -63.97 55.28
N ILE A 707 9.50 -65.08 56.00
CA ILE A 707 8.86 -66.35 55.64
C ILE A 707 7.75 -66.60 56.65
N LYS A 708 6.53 -66.38 56.19
CA LYS A 708 5.35 -66.33 57.04
C LYS A 708 4.47 -67.57 56.91
N ASP A 709 3.58 -67.74 57.87
CA ASP A 709 2.58 -68.81 57.90
C ASP A 709 3.22 -70.21 57.81
N THR A 710 2.83 -71.06 56.85
CA THR A 710 3.43 -72.39 56.62
C THR A 710 4.32 -72.41 55.37
N SER A 711 4.81 -71.25 54.96
CA SER A 711 5.59 -71.11 53.73
C SER A 711 6.99 -71.68 53.87
N ARG A 712 7.57 -72.05 52.73
CA ARG A 712 8.84 -72.78 52.68
C ARG A 712 9.81 -72.08 51.76
N PHE A 713 10.94 -71.63 52.29
CA PHE A 713 12.08 -71.16 51.53
C PHE A 713 13.12 -72.28 51.45
N TYR A 714 13.29 -72.84 50.26
CA TYR A 714 14.26 -73.87 49.99
C TYR A 714 15.45 -73.32 49.22
N PHE A 715 16.63 -73.50 49.79
CA PHE A 715 17.92 -73.25 49.18
C PHE A 715 18.53 -74.62 48.85
N MET A 716 18.29 -75.12 47.64
CA MET A 716 18.59 -76.50 47.24
C MET A 716 19.44 -76.55 45.97
N ASN A 717 20.36 -77.51 45.90
CA ASN A 717 21.19 -77.74 44.72
C ASN A 717 21.15 -79.21 44.34
N SER A 718 20.84 -79.52 43.09
CA SER A 718 20.82 -80.88 42.54
C SER A 718 22.18 -81.36 42.00
N SER A 719 23.23 -80.53 42.01
CA SER A 719 24.58 -80.81 41.48
C SER A 719 25.70 -80.25 42.37
N VAL A 720 26.68 -81.08 42.76
CA VAL A 720 27.82 -80.66 43.60
C VAL A 720 28.73 -79.58 42.99
N ALA A 721 28.63 -79.30 41.68
CA ALA A 721 29.53 -78.37 40.97
C ALA A 721 29.02 -76.92 40.85
N SER A 722 27.79 -76.61 41.30
CA SER A 722 27.18 -75.28 41.15
C SER A 722 27.18 -74.50 42.46
N VAL A 723 27.40 -73.18 42.41
CA VAL A 723 27.35 -72.28 43.58
C VAL A 723 26.03 -71.51 43.60
N TYR A 724 25.33 -71.60 44.73
CA TYR A 724 24.13 -70.81 45.03
C TYR A 724 24.47 -69.83 46.14
N THR A 725 24.16 -68.55 45.92
CA THR A 725 24.48 -67.47 46.87
C THR A 725 23.23 -66.69 47.22
N LEU A 726 22.97 -66.55 48.51
CA LEU A 726 22.06 -65.56 49.07
C LEU A 726 22.90 -64.49 49.76
N SER A 727 22.82 -63.23 49.33
CA SER A 727 23.39 -62.07 50.04
C SER A 727 22.24 -61.23 50.56
N LEU A 728 22.25 -60.95 51.86
CA LEU A 728 21.15 -60.33 52.58
C LEU A 728 21.69 -59.28 53.55
N LYS A 729 21.28 -58.02 53.38
CA LYS A 729 21.67 -56.94 54.29
C LYS A 729 20.81 -56.84 55.56
N GLY A 730 19.58 -57.34 55.51
CA GLY A 730 18.63 -57.35 56.63
C GLY A 730 18.53 -58.70 57.34
N ASP A 731 17.42 -58.93 58.02
CA ASP A 731 17.18 -60.13 58.81
C ASP A 731 16.37 -61.20 58.04
N ILE A 732 16.58 -62.48 58.38
CA ILE A 732 15.67 -63.58 58.00
C ILE A 732 14.73 -63.84 59.17
N THR A 733 13.44 -63.56 58.98
CA THR A 733 12.37 -63.89 59.94
C THR A 733 11.60 -65.09 59.43
N VAL A 734 11.43 -66.11 60.29
CA VAL A 734 10.68 -67.34 59.98
C VAL A 734 9.59 -67.51 61.04
N ASP A 735 8.33 -67.45 60.61
CA ASP A 735 7.18 -67.64 61.49
C ASP A 735 7.08 -69.09 62.00
N SER A 736 6.34 -69.27 63.09
CA SER A 736 6.03 -70.60 63.60
C SER A 736 5.25 -71.41 62.56
N GLY A 737 5.84 -72.52 62.09
CA GLY A 737 5.26 -73.38 61.04
C GLY A 737 5.83 -73.15 59.64
N ALA A 738 6.57 -72.06 59.43
CA ALA A 738 7.34 -71.83 58.22
C ALA A 738 8.71 -72.52 58.28
N THR A 739 9.34 -72.74 57.13
CA THR A 739 10.67 -73.36 57.06
C THR A 739 11.62 -72.59 56.17
N PHE A 740 12.82 -72.32 56.68
CA PHE A 740 13.99 -71.99 55.87
C PHE A 740 14.92 -73.21 55.86
N THR A 741 15.28 -73.71 54.69
CA THR A 741 16.10 -74.93 54.57
C THR A 741 17.21 -74.73 53.57
N ASN A 742 18.45 -74.92 54.03
CA ASN A 742 19.64 -75.00 53.18
C ASN A 742 20.10 -76.47 53.06
N ALA A 743 20.06 -77.02 51.85
CA ALA A 743 20.21 -78.46 51.59
C ALA A 743 21.54 -78.88 50.94
N ASN A 744 22.61 -78.07 51.01
CA ASN A 744 23.94 -78.42 50.49
C ASN A 744 25.06 -77.66 51.23
N ALA A 745 26.26 -78.24 51.37
CA ALA A 745 27.42 -77.59 52.00
C ALA A 745 28.08 -76.50 51.12
N ASN A 746 27.89 -76.55 49.79
CA ASN A 746 28.50 -75.60 48.83
C ASN A 746 27.67 -74.31 48.65
N ASN A 747 26.60 -74.17 49.42
CA ASN A 747 25.66 -73.07 49.38
C ASN A 747 26.10 -71.97 50.37
N THR A 748 26.25 -70.74 49.89
CA THR A 748 26.70 -69.62 50.72
C THR A 748 25.54 -68.68 51.05
N VAL A 749 25.33 -68.42 52.34
CA VAL A 749 24.51 -67.31 52.82
C VAL A 749 25.47 -66.28 53.39
N GLY A 750 25.65 -65.16 52.70
CA GLY A 750 26.55 -64.08 53.07
C GLY A 750 25.81 -62.87 53.66
N ASN A 751 26.55 -62.02 54.37
CA ASN A 751 26.09 -60.70 54.83
C ASN A 751 25.68 -59.77 53.69
#